data_AF-A0A1L7TRJ0-F1
#
_entry.id   AF-A0A1L7TRJ0-F1
#
_cell.length_a   1.000
_cell.length_b   1.000
_cell.length_c   1.000
_cell.angle_alpha   90.00
_cell.angle_beta   90.00
_cell.angle_gamma   90.00
#
_symmetry.space_group_name_H-M   'P 1'
#
loop_
_entity.id
_entity.type
_entity.pdbx_description
1 polymer ?
#
loop_
_entity_poly.entity_id
_entity_poly.type
_entity_poly.pdbx_seq_one_letter_code
_entity_poly.pdbx_strand_id
1 'polypeptide(L)'
;MELLQHLLLEVESQLQCDGGAGSPDLHIIDLNQQLRDSDYRERLSKLLSQITTYASFDPAEWTTIELPHASLLWQLPAFCNDGFLVDKRTIKNRNWALRVLKTPADQYTNDIWNHAEVKDWISTSQSTVLFVIGNSQSLRRLERFSVEVIDRIEKDEPVIYFLSPLPDGFPEPLAFSTLDVLRQLAIQCLQTLSNPKTLGFLAKLNLDFRSVMDSDWYRLLAELMKFQQRITIVLEVGVLRSRFREADAWASGFSTLIQWLQGKTCAKDEIGEELSNADNLSMCSLNDTLHKSLGADQASESSASKRATEQWFKMLETTSHEFMYKEVFQSEVPVKVAVLDTGFAYTNPDDKRALRPYYQRIRRFDNFIEGDSDAEAKKDPTGHGTAVAVQILRVSLKAVLYICRVVSPNSGPDRLAIEKAIRKAAAKPDKNSPDGGGWGVDIINMSFGWPYHHEGVRKAIDLARHNGVHLFAATSNDGLLGPPNDILYPARSESVIAVDAAGGHGEHARSAPSSASQHSRGSRFSAPGLGITSPNINEILEGSSFACPIVAGVAALILEFARQPPLSRSPSVQTYLQEIPAMLALLRLASSEKGPDGLKFLTPWRLIGKPGEERLVTALFIIDELRKEYGLEVGRELLQDFKVLDK
;
A
#
# COMPACT_ATOMS: atom_id res chain seq x y z
N MET A 1 1.12 46.46 -19.38
CA MET A 1 0.09 46.79 -18.36
C MET A 1 -0.76 45.58 -18.02
N GLU A 2 -1.41 44.94 -19.00
CA GLU A 2 -2.30 43.77 -18.80
C GLU A 2 -1.62 42.57 -18.08
N LEU A 3 -0.39 42.22 -18.44
CA LEU A 3 0.37 41.12 -17.79
C LEU A 3 0.57 41.30 -16.28
N LEU A 4 0.94 42.52 -15.85
CA LEU A 4 1.20 42.81 -14.44
C LEU A 4 -0.11 42.90 -13.66
N GLN A 5 -1.19 43.35 -14.32
CA GLN A 5 -2.53 43.37 -13.72
C GLN A 5 -3.05 41.94 -13.50
N HIS A 6 -2.80 41.01 -14.43
CA HIS A 6 -3.12 39.60 -14.21
C HIS A 6 -2.32 39.00 -13.05
N LEU A 7 -1.01 39.26 -13.00
CA LEU A 7 -0.17 38.80 -11.90
C LEU A 7 -0.64 39.39 -10.56
N LEU A 8 -1.01 40.67 -10.53
CA LEU A 8 -1.56 41.33 -9.34
C LEU A 8 -2.81 40.62 -8.85
N LEU A 9 -3.78 40.39 -9.75
CA LEU A 9 -5.04 39.70 -9.41
C LEU A 9 -4.80 38.28 -8.91
N GLU A 10 -3.82 37.56 -9.47
CA GLU A 10 -3.49 36.22 -9.00
C GLU A 10 -2.85 36.23 -7.61
N VAL A 11 -1.91 37.15 -7.36
CA VAL A 11 -1.28 37.31 -6.04
C VAL A 11 -2.32 37.71 -4.99
N GLU A 12 -3.23 38.61 -5.32
CA GLU A 12 -4.36 38.99 -4.45
C GLU A 12 -5.30 37.81 -4.21
N SER A 13 -5.65 37.06 -5.26
CA SER A 13 -6.50 35.86 -5.17
C SER A 13 -5.92 34.84 -4.20
N GLN A 14 -4.65 34.46 -4.38
CA GLN A 14 -3.99 33.49 -3.49
C GLN A 14 -3.82 34.02 -2.05
N LEU A 15 -3.70 35.34 -1.84
CA LEU A 15 -3.66 35.94 -0.50
C LEU A 15 -5.04 35.99 0.20
N GLN A 16 -6.14 36.06 -0.57
CA GLN A 16 -7.51 36.20 -0.07
C GLN A 16 -8.22 34.85 0.19
N CYS A 17 -7.66 33.72 -0.25
CA CYS A 17 -8.23 32.40 0.07
C CYS A 17 -8.23 32.15 1.59
N ASP A 18 -9.43 32.17 2.20
CA ASP A 18 -9.62 31.84 3.61
C ASP A 18 -9.21 30.39 3.88
N GLY A 19 -8.38 30.18 4.90
CA GLY A 19 -7.84 28.88 5.27
C GLY A 19 -8.93 27.89 5.68
N GLY A 20 -9.44 27.13 4.73
CA GLY A 20 -10.26 25.94 4.95
C GLY A 20 -9.42 24.78 5.48
N ALA A 21 -10.04 23.90 6.26
CA ALA A 21 -9.41 22.70 6.81
C ALA A 21 -9.04 21.70 5.69
N GLY A 22 -7.87 21.89 5.07
CA GLY A 22 -7.32 20.96 4.09
C GLY A 22 -6.73 19.73 4.77
N SER A 23 -7.16 18.53 4.35
CA SER A 23 -6.56 17.23 4.70
C SER A 23 -5.03 17.30 4.52
N PRO A 24 -4.21 16.87 5.49
CA PRO A 24 -2.77 16.76 5.31
C PRO A 24 -2.47 15.48 4.53
N ASP A 25 -2.83 15.46 3.25
CA ASP A 25 -2.42 14.38 2.35
C ASP A 25 -0.92 14.55 2.11
N LEU A 26 -0.15 13.71 2.78
CA LEU A 26 1.25 13.55 2.50
C LEU A 26 1.42 13.27 1.01
N HIS A 27 2.33 14.03 0.38
CA HIS A 27 2.89 13.83 -0.98
C HIS A 27 2.28 14.68 -2.11
N ILE A 28 1.16 15.40 -1.89
CA ILE A 28 0.61 16.40 -2.82
C ILE A 28 0.38 17.69 -2.05
N ILE A 29 0.89 18.78 -2.58
CA ILE A 29 0.67 20.12 -2.04
C ILE A 29 -0.40 20.78 -2.90
N ASP A 30 -1.52 21.19 -2.30
CA ASP A 30 -2.52 22.05 -2.94
C ASP A 30 -2.30 23.52 -2.54
N LEU A 31 -3.01 24.44 -3.18
CA LEU A 31 -2.93 25.87 -2.85
C LEU A 31 -3.20 26.13 -1.35
N ASN A 32 -4.18 25.44 -0.76
CA ASN A 32 -4.53 25.61 0.66
C ASN A 32 -3.38 25.20 1.58
N GLN A 33 -2.74 24.07 1.32
CA GLN A 33 -1.59 23.59 2.08
C GLN A 33 -0.38 24.50 1.89
N GLN A 34 -0.13 24.95 0.66
CA GLN A 34 0.93 25.90 0.38
C GLN A 34 0.71 27.23 1.12
N LEU A 35 -0.53 27.72 1.23
CA LEU A 35 -0.84 28.94 1.97
C LEU A 35 -0.67 28.78 3.49
N ARG A 36 -0.67 27.56 4.04
CA ARG A 36 -0.30 27.36 5.46
C ARG A 36 1.18 27.59 5.73
N ASP A 37 2.03 27.63 4.70
CA ASP A 37 3.43 28.03 4.81
C ASP A 37 3.53 29.56 5.03
N SER A 38 3.92 29.96 6.25
CA SER A 38 4.12 31.36 6.61
C SER A 38 5.15 32.05 5.71
N ASP A 39 6.19 31.34 5.29
CA ASP A 39 7.23 31.87 4.40
C ASP A 39 6.64 32.15 3.01
N TYR A 40 5.76 31.26 2.49
CA TYR A 40 5.06 31.53 1.23
C TYR A 40 4.19 32.79 1.27
N ARG A 41 3.39 32.96 2.32
CA ARG A 41 2.53 34.16 2.48
C ARG A 41 3.35 35.43 2.61
N GLU A 42 4.48 35.39 3.32
CA GLU A 42 5.38 36.53 3.45
C GLU A 42 5.97 36.91 2.08
N ARG A 43 6.40 35.91 1.30
CA ARG A 43 6.91 36.12 -0.05
C ARG A 43 5.87 36.72 -0.99
N LEU A 44 4.63 36.23 -0.97
CA LEU A 44 3.51 36.80 -1.73
C LEU A 44 3.23 38.25 -1.33
N SER A 45 3.24 38.55 -0.03
CA SER A 45 3.01 39.92 0.47
C SER A 45 4.10 40.90 0.00
N LYS A 46 5.37 40.45 -0.01
CA LYS A 46 6.49 41.24 -0.54
C LYS A 46 6.37 41.44 -2.05
N LEU A 47 5.99 40.40 -2.79
CA LEU A 47 5.75 40.50 -4.22
C LEU A 47 4.60 41.48 -4.53
N LEU A 48 3.51 41.44 -3.74
CA LEU A 48 2.39 42.36 -3.90
C LEU A 48 2.84 43.82 -3.78
N SER A 49 3.59 44.15 -2.71
CA SER A 49 4.16 45.49 -2.53
C SER A 49 5.08 45.91 -3.69
N GLN A 50 5.87 44.97 -4.20
CA GLN A 50 6.74 45.20 -5.35
C GLN A 50 5.92 45.51 -6.62
N ILE A 51 4.90 44.70 -6.92
CA ILE A 51 4.00 44.89 -8.07
C ILE A 51 3.31 46.25 -7.99
N THR A 52 2.75 46.61 -6.84
CA THR A 52 2.07 47.91 -6.65
C THR A 52 3.02 49.09 -6.88
N THR A 53 4.29 48.96 -6.48
CA THR A 53 5.31 50.00 -6.68
C THR A 53 5.63 50.20 -8.17
N TYR A 54 5.78 49.11 -8.93
CA TYR A 54 6.19 49.16 -10.33
C TYR A 54 5.03 49.15 -11.34
N ALA A 55 3.78 49.14 -10.88
CA ALA A 55 2.60 49.18 -11.74
C ALA A 55 2.53 50.45 -12.62
N SER A 56 3.26 51.50 -12.26
CA SER A 56 3.34 52.77 -13.00
C SER A 56 4.50 52.84 -14.02
N PHE A 57 5.36 51.82 -14.07
CA PHE A 57 6.57 51.79 -14.91
C PHE A 57 6.27 51.18 -16.30
N ASP A 58 7.15 51.44 -17.29
CA ASP A 58 7.00 50.88 -18.64
C ASP A 58 7.18 49.33 -18.61
N PRO A 59 6.30 48.55 -19.28
CA PRO A 59 6.44 47.10 -19.41
C PRO A 59 7.80 46.58 -19.82
N ALA A 60 8.56 47.34 -20.62
CA ALA A 60 9.92 46.96 -21.02
C ALA A 60 10.87 46.85 -19.81
N GLU A 61 10.69 47.70 -18.80
CA GLU A 61 11.55 47.77 -17.61
C GLU A 61 11.37 46.56 -16.69
N TRP A 62 10.18 45.94 -16.67
CA TRP A 62 9.88 44.77 -15.83
C TRP A 62 10.76 43.56 -16.12
N THR A 63 11.28 43.46 -17.34
CA THR A 63 12.20 42.38 -17.75
C THR A 63 13.57 42.48 -17.08
N THR A 64 13.89 43.64 -16.48
CA THR A 64 15.15 43.90 -15.75
C THR A 64 14.98 43.91 -14.24
N ILE A 65 13.74 43.95 -13.73
CA ILE A 65 13.46 43.98 -12.29
C ILE A 65 13.64 42.57 -11.71
N GLU A 66 14.56 42.42 -10.77
CA GLU A 66 14.78 41.16 -10.07
C GLU A 66 13.58 40.77 -9.20
N LEU A 67 13.28 39.47 -9.22
CA LEU A 67 12.25 38.87 -8.40
C LEU A 67 12.78 38.68 -6.97
N PRO A 68 12.07 39.18 -5.93
CA PRO A 68 12.55 39.19 -4.55
C PRO A 68 12.71 37.78 -4.00
N HIS A 69 11.92 36.82 -4.51
CA HIS A 69 11.96 35.42 -4.08
C HIS A 69 11.89 34.48 -5.27
N ALA A 70 13.02 33.84 -5.59
CA ALA A 70 13.13 32.91 -6.72
C ALA A 70 12.15 31.73 -6.65
N SER A 71 11.75 31.27 -5.45
CA SER A 71 10.78 30.17 -5.30
C SER A 71 9.40 30.50 -5.86
N LEU A 72 9.02 31.78 -5.90
CA LEU A 72 7.76 32.22 -6.47
C LEU A 72 7.65 31.93 -7.98
N LEU A 73 8.78 31.75 -8.68
CA LEU A 73 8.79 31.38 -10.09
C LEU A 73 8.08 30.07 -10.38
N TRP A 74 8.14 29.10 -9.47
CA TRP A 74 7.44 27.83 -9.61
C TRP A 74 6.18 27.79 -8.73
N GLN A 75 6.20 28.40 -7.54
CA GLN A 75 5.07 28.33 -6.60
C GLN A 75 3.81 28.99 -7.18
N LEU A 76 3.90 30.23 -7.66
CA LEU A 76 2.73 30.95 -8.19
C LEU A 76 2.09 30.20 -9.37
N PRO A 77 2.84 29.79 -10.42
CA PRO A 77 2.27 29.02 -11.52
C PRO A 77 1.78 27.62 -11.10
N ALA A 78 2.41 26.95 -10.14
CA ALA A 78 1.98 25.62 -9.69
C ALA A 78 0.58 25.65 -9.09
N PHE A 79 0.28 26.69 -8.30
CA PHE A 79 -0.94 26.81 -7.52
C PHE A 79 -1.97 27.79 -8.11
N CYS A 80 -1.83 28.19 -9.38
CA CYS A 80 -2.87 28.96 -10.06
C CYS A 80 -4.07 28.06 -10.43
N ASN A 81 -5.30 28.60 -10.33
CA ASN A 81 -6.56 27.85 -10.47
C ASN A 81 -6.63 26.63 -9.51
N ASP A 82 -7.06 25.45 -9.98
CA ASP A 82 -7.11 24.20 -9.21
C ASP A 82 -5.72 23.51 -9.09
N GLY A 83 -4.66 24.31 -9.03
CA GLY A 83 -3.28 23.86 -9.13
C GLY A 83 -2.79 23.07 -7.91
N PHE A 84 -2.01 22.03 -8.17
CA PHE A 84 -1.35 21.22 -7.15
C PHE A 84 0.08 20.86 -7.59
N LEU A 85 0.92 20.47 -6.64
CA LEU A 85 2.27 19.97 -6.87
C LEU A 85 2.41 18.58 -6.26
N VAL A 86 2.86 17.61 -7.05
CA VAL A 86 3.29 16.32 -6.49
C VAL A 86 4.78 16.38 -6.18
N ASP A 87 5.18 16.03 -4.95
CA ASP A 87 6.58 16.18 -4.53
C ASP A 87 7.50 15.21 -5.28
N LYS A 88 8.39 15.78 -6.10
CA LYS A 88 9.31 15.06 -6.97
C LYS A 88 10.23 14.10 -6.20
N ARG A 89 10.78 14.51 -5.05
CA ARG A 89 11.73 13.68 -4.28
C ARG A 89 11.03 12.50 -3.64
N THR A 90 9.85 12.74 -3.10
CA THR A 90 8.98 11.77 -2.48
C THR A 90 8.54 10.70 -3.46
N ILE A 91 8.07 11.08 -4.66
CA ILE A 91 7.69 10.13 -5.72
C ILE A 91 8.87 9.24 -6.10
N LYS A 92 10.08 9.80 -6.26
CA LYS A 92 11.27 9.01 -6.59
C LYS A 92 11.64 8.05 -5.47
N ASN A 93 11.70 8.52 -4.22
CA ASN A 93 12.05 7.68 -3.07
C ASN A 93 11.07 6.52 -2.89
N ARG A 94 9.76 6.80 -3.03
CA ARG A 94 8.70 5.77 -3.02
C ARG A 94 8.93 4.74 -4.11
N ASN A 95 9.13 5.18 -5.35
CA ASN A 95 9.29 4.29 -6.49
C ASN A 95 10.61 3.51 -6.46
N TRP A 96 11.68 4.11 -5.97
CA TRP A 96 12.94 3.43 -5.70
C TRP A 96 12.75 2.31 -4.68
N ALA A 97 12.07 2.59 -3.57
CA ALA A 97 11.78 1.58 -2.56
C ALA A 97 10.91 0.45 -3.11
N LEU A 98 9.88 0.77 -3.92
CA LEU A 98 8.97 -0.21 -4.49
C LEU A 98 9.60 -1.10 -5.57
N ARG A 99 10.53 -0.55 -6.37
CA ARG A 99 10.95 -1.17 -7.63
C ARG A 99 12.42 -1.56 -7.68
N VAL A 100 13.24 -0.98 -6.83
CA VAL A 100 14.68 -1.30 -6.73
C VAL A 100 14.95 -2.10 -5.46
N LEU A 101 14.47 -1.63 -4.30
CA LEU A 101 14.77 -2.28 -3.02
C LEU A 101 13.97 -3.57 -2.75
N LYS A 102 12.76 -3.70 -3.30
CA LYS A 102 11.85 -4.86 -3.10
C LYS A 102 11.96 -5.98 -4.14
N THR A 103 12.87 -5.83 -5.09
CA THR A 103 12.84 -6.59 -6.35
C THR A 103 13.89 -7.71 -6.37
N PRO A 104 13.50 -8.99 -6.62
CA PRO A 104 14.44 -10.09 -6.68
C PRO A 104 15.40 -10.01 -7.86
N ALA A 105 16.47 -10.81 -7.81
CA ALA A 105 17.55 -10.88 -8.80
C ALA A 105 17.08 -11.25 -10.23
N ASP A 106 15.86 -11.75 -10.44
CA ASP A 106 15.32 -12.12 -11.75
C ASP A 106 14.84 -10.93 -12.60
N GLN A 107 14.83 -9.72 -12.04
CA GLN A 107 14.47 -8.48 -12.77
C GLN A 107 15.70 -7.64 -13.12
N TYR A 108 16.80 -8.27 -13.53
CA TYR A 108 17.93 -7.55 -14.09
C TYR A 108 17.47 -6.70 -15.29
N THR A 109 17.91 -5.46 -15.29
CA THR A 109 17.76 -4.48 -16.37
C THR A 109 19.06 -4.35 -17.16
N ASN A 110 20.10 -5.14 -16.83
CA ASN A 110 21.43 -5.05 -17.44
C ASN A 110 21.40 -5.27 -18.95
N ASP A 111 20.56 -6.14 -19.46
CA ASP A 111 20.32 -6.34 -20.89
C ASP A 111 19.69 -5.11 -21.54
N ILE A 112 18.74 -4.44 -20.86
CA ILE A 112 18.15 -3.17 -21.31
C ILE A 112 19.25 -2.11 -21.37
N TRP A 113 20.04 -1.95 -20.30
CA TRP A 113 21.21 -1.06 -20.25
C TRP A 113 22.27 -1.40 -21.30
N ASN A 114 22.41 -2.68 -21.66
CA ASN A 114 23.38 -3.14 -22.64
C ASN A 114 22.92 -3.03 -24.08
N HIS A 115 21.64 -2.75 -24.31
CA HIS A 115 21.07 -2.57 -25.64
C HIS A 115 21.74 -1.39 -26.36
N ALA A 116 22.04 -1.57 -27.65
CA ALA A 116 22.77 -0.59 -28.45
C ALA A 116 22.09 0.78 -28.44
N GLU A 117 20.78 0.82 -28.67
CA GLU A 117 20.00 2.07 -28.68
C GLU A 117 20.02 2.81 -27.35
N VAL A 118 20.03 2.10 -26.21
CA VAL A 118 20.11 2.73 -24.87
C VAL A 118 21.50 3.32 -24.63
N LYS A 119 22.56 2.63 -25.07
CA LYS A 119 23.94 3.14 -25.00
C LYS A 119 24.14 4.35 -25.90
N ASP A 120 23.60 4.32 -27.10
CA ASP A 120 23.69 5.43 -28.04
C ASP A 120 22.88 6.63 -27.52
N TRP A 121 21.68 6.40 -26.98
CA TRP A 121 20.84 7.43 -26.38
C TRP A 121 21.52 8.13 -25.19
N ILE A 122 22.12 7.38 -24.26
CA ILE A 122 22.73 7.99 -23.07
C ILE A 122 24.05 8.73 -23.39
N SER A 123 24.75 8.32 -24.45
CA SER A 123 26.05 8.89 -24.83
C SER A 123 25.94 10.04 -25.84
N THR A 124 24.79 10.23 -26.49
CA THR A 124 24.60 11.29 -27.47
C THR A 124 24.54 12.68 -26.82
N SER A 125 25.07 13.68 -27.52
CA SER A 125 24.93 15.09 -27.19
C SER A 125 23.75 15.76 -27.90
N GLN A 126 23.05 15.03 -28.77
CA GLN A 126 21.88 15.52 -29.51
C GLN A 126 20.60 15.31 -28.70
N SER A 127 19.62 16.20 -28.86
CA SER A 127 18.29 16.01 -28.27
C SER A 127 17.56 14.85 -28.95
N THR A 128 17.27 13.78 -28.20
CA THR A 128 16.64 12.55 -28.71
C THR A 128 15.57 12.02 -27.77
N VAL A 129 14.55 11.37 -28.33
CA VAL A 129 13.52 10.63 -27.57
C VAL A 129 13.75 9.13 -27.73
N LEU A 130 13.72 8.39 -26.62
CA LEU A 130 13.80 6.93 -26.60
C LEU A 130 12.52 6.35 -25.99
N PHE A 131 11.86 5.45 -26.73
CA PHE A 131 10.73 4.68 -26.22
C PHE A 131 11.20 3.29 -25.82
N VAL A 132 10.96 2.91 -24.56
CA VAL A 132 11.23 1.56 -24.07
C VAL A 132 9.89 0.88 -23.81
N ILE A 133 9.48 0.03 -24.74
CA ILE A 133 8.18 -0.64 -24.73
C ILE A 133 8.39 -2.10 -24.35
N GLY A 134 7.51 -2.61 -23.50
CA GLY A 134 7.50 -4.00 -23.08
C GLY A 134 6.10 -4.59 -23.10
N ASN A 135 6.00 -5.81 -22.59
CA ASN A 135 4.78 -6.57 -22.45
C ASN A 135 4.47 -6.83 -20.96
N SER A 136 3.37 -7.53 -20.68
CA SER A 136 2.97 -7.87 -19.31
C SER A 136 4.04 -8.61 -18.50
N GLN A 137 4.93 -9.36 -19.15
CA GLN A 137 6.01 -10.11 -18.51
C GLN A 137 7.22 -9.23 -18.15
N SER A 138 7.40 -8.12 -18.86
CA SER A 138 8.53 -7.18 -18.67
C SER A 138 8.14 -5.90 -17.94
N LEU A 139 6.84 -5.71 -17.63
CA LEU A 139 6.31 -4.52 -16.95
C LEU A 139 7.15 -4.13 -15.73
N ARG A 140 7.38 -5.05 -14.78
CA ARG A 140 8.15 -4.76 -13.56
C ARG A 140 9.62 -4.41 -13.83
N ARG A 141 10.21 -4.96 -14.90
CA ARG A 141 11.58 -4.64 -15.33
C ARG A 141 11.65 -3.24 -15.89
N LEU A 142 10.64 -2.80 -16.66
CA LEU A 142 10.55 -1.44 -17.18
C LEU A 142 10.27 -0.42 -16.07
N GLU A 143 9.38 -0.76 -15.15
CA GLU A 143 9.09 0.04 -13.96
C GLU A 143 10.36 0.26 -13.12
N ARG A 144 11.19 -0.77 -12.96
CA ARG A 144 12.50 -0.65 -12.29
C ARG A 144 13.48 0.18 -13.11
N PHE A 145 13.59 -0.11 -14.41
CA PHE A 145 14.49 0.58 -15.33
C PHE A 145 14.26 2.09 -15.32
N SER A 146 13.01 2.56 -15.28
CA SER A 146 12.70 4.00 -15.25
C SER A 146 13.32 4.70 -14.04
N VAL A 147 13.28 4.08 -12.86
CA VAL A 147 13.87 4.67 -11.64
C VAL A 147 15.40 4.59 -11.64
N GLU A 148 15.96 3.51 -12.19
CA GLU A 148 17.41 3.38 -12.37
C GLU A 148 17.98 4.42 -13.34
N VAL A 149 17.26 4.72 -14.43
CA VAL A 149 17.63 5.78 -15.38
C VAL A 149 17.69 7.13 -14.67
N ILE A 150 16.67 7.45 -13.86
CA ILE A 150 16.65 8.68 -13.06
C ILE A 150 17.86 8.72 -12.12
N ASP A 151 18.08 7.70 -11.30
CA ASP A 151 19.20 7.69 -10.35
C ASP A 151 20.57 7.78 -11.03
N ARG A 152 20.71 7.21 -12.22
CA ARG A 152 21.96 7.26 -12.98
C ARG A 152 22.24 8.67 -13.51
N ILE A 153 21.25 9.30 -14.15
CA ILE A 153 21.43 10.58 -14.85
C ILE A 153 21.45 11.76 -13.86
N GLU A 154 20.67 11.68 -12.78
CA GLU A 154 20.52 12.77 -11.81
C GLU A 154 21.80 13.03 -10.99
N LYS A 155 22.82 12.18 -11.14
CA LYS A 155 24.19 12.40 -10.61
C LYS A 155 24.96 13.46 -11.37
N ASP A 156 24.70 13.61 -12.67
CA ASP A 156 25.47 14.46 -13.56
C ASP A 156 24.68 15.68 -14.05
N GLU A 157 23.35 15.57 -14.18
CA GLU A 157 22.50 16.65 -14.72
C GLU A 157 21.05 16.65 -14.16
N PRO A 158 20.30 17.76 -14.29
CA PRO A 158 18.91 17.82 -13.84
C PRO A 158 18.02 16.85 -14.61
N VAL A 159 17.35 15.96 -13.86
CA VAL A 159 16.32 15.06 -14.41
C VAL A 159 14.95 15.56 -13.99
N ILE A 160 14.00 15.58 -14.89
CA ILE A 160 12.60 15.86 -14.59
C ILE A 160 11.84 14.57 -14.84
N TYR A 161 10.96 14.18 -13.93
CA TYR A 161 10.32 12.89 -14.05
C TYR A 161 8.93 12.84 -13.42
N PHE A 162 8.14 11.89 -13.90
CA PHE A 162 6.86 11.55 -13.29
C PHE A 162 6.65 10.04 -13.36
N LEU A 163 6.55 9.42 -12.18
CA LEU A 163 6.59 7.97 -12.00
C LEU A 163 5.28 7.46 -11.42
N SER A 164 4.89 6.26 -11.86
CA SER A 164 3.85 5.44 -11.21
C SER A 164 4.53 4.45 -10.24
N PRO A 165 3.83 3.81 -9.28
CA PRO A 165 2.54 4.23 -8.73
C PRO A 165 2.64 5.52 -7.93
N LEU A 166 1.63 6.37 -8.11
CA LEU A 166 1.38 7.53 -7.26
C LEU A 166 0.90 7.11 -5.86
N PRO A 167 1.03 7.96 -4.84
CA PRO A 167 0.47 7.71 -3.51
C PRO A 167 -1.04 7.43 -3.53
N ASP A 168 -1.50 6.53 -2.67
CA ASP A 168 -2.94 6.28 -2.50
C ASP A 168 -3.57 7.44 -1.70
N GLY A 169 -4.74 7.95 -2.13
CA GLY A 169 -5.39 9.11 -1.51
C GLY A 169 -6.05 10.07 -2.52
N PHE A 170 -5.76 9.94 -3.81
CA PHE A 170 -6.50 10.69 -4.84
C PHE A 170 -7.99 10.31 -4.78
N PRO A 171 -8.92 11.29 -4.69
CA PRO A 171 -10.34 11.01 -4.88
C PRO A 171 -10.51 10.29 -6.21
N GLU A 172 -11.09 9.09 -6.21
CA GLU A 172 -11.64 8.57 -7.46
C GLU A 172 -12.72 9.57 -7.90
N PRO A 173 -12.57 10.25 -9.07
CA PRO A 173 -11.89 9.78 -10.27
C PRO A 173 -10.87 10.78 -10.87
N LEU A 174 -9.88 11.28 -10.11
CA LEU A 174 -8.79 12.08 -10.71
C LEU A 174 -7.68 11.17 -11.27
N ALA A 175 -7.98 10.50 -12.39
CA ALA A 175 -6.92 9.97 -13.26
C ALA A 175 -6.24 11.16 -13.96
N PHE A 176 -4.94 11.34 -13.73
CA PHE A 176 -4.12 12.37 -14.40
C PHE A 176 -4.39 12.33 -15.90
N SER A 177 -4.71 13.48 -16.46
CA SER A 177 -4.69 13.70 -17.91
C SER A 177 -3.26 13.88 -18.40
N THR A 178 -3.07 13.80 -19.71
CA THR A 178 -1.82 14.27 -20.34
C THR A 178 -1.49 15.71 -19.93
N LEU A 179 -2.49 16.58 -19.77
CA LEU A 179 -2.33 17.98 -19.34
C LEU A 179 -1.68 18.07 -17.96
N ASP A 180 -2.19 17.30 -17.01
CA ASP A 180 -1.71 17.32 -15.62
C ASP A 180 -0.24 16.88 -15.56
N VAL A 181 0.13 15.85 -16.33
CA VAL A 181 1.52 15.40 -16.43
C VAL A 181 2.41 16.50 -17.00
N LEU A 182 2.05 17.09 -18.14
CA LEU A 182 2.84 18.16 -18.77
C LEU A 182 2.98 19.39 -17.86
N ARG A 183 1.92 19.73 -17.13
CA ARG A 183 1.93 20.80 -16.12
C ARG A 183 2.91 20.48 -14.99
N GLN A 184 2.93 19.26 -14.45
CA GLN A 184 3.91 18.85 -13.44
C GLN A 184 5.35 18.93 -13.97
N LEU A 185 5.60 18.56 -15.23
CA LEU A 185 6.94 18.69 -15.84
C LEU A 185 7.36 20.15 -15.98
N ALA A 186 6.43 21.05 -16.34
CA ALA A 186 6.72 22.47 -16.45
C ALA A 186 7.06 23.08 -15.08
N ILE A 187 6.34 22.68 -14.02
CA ILE A 187 6.64 23.10 -12.64
C ILE A 187 8.03 22.59 -12.22
N GLN A 188 8.36 21.32 -12.51
CA GLN A 188 9.70 20.79 -12.23
C GLN A 188 10.81 21.50 -13.02
N CYS A 189 10.54 21.91 -14.27
CA CYS A 189 11.47 22.75 -15.04
C CYS A 189 11.73 24.07 -14.31
N LEU A 190 10.66 24.73 -13.85
CA LEU A 190 10.76 25.99 -13.11
C LEU A 190 11.56 25.84 -11.81
N GLN A 191 11.43 24.71 -11.11
CA GLN A 191 12.20 24.41 -9.89
C GLN A 191 13.71 24.28 -10.14
N THR A 192 14.14 23.94 -11.37
CA THR A 192 15.56 23.81 -11.73
C THR A 192 16.13 25.05 -12.42
N LEU A 193 15.31 26.08 -12.68
CA LEU A 193 15.76 27.31 -13.34
C LEU A 193 16.71 28.13 -12.47
N SER A 194 17.87 28.45 -13.06
CA SER A 194 18.83 29.38 -12.46
C SER A 194 18.54 30.84 -12.82
N ASN A 195 18.10 31.09 -14.06
CA ASN A 195 17.73 32.39 -14.64
C ASN A 195 16.70 32.17 -15.77
N PRO A 196 15.90 33.18 -16.16
CA PRO A 196 15.79 34.53 -15.58
C PRO A 196 14.95 34.53 -14.29
N LYS A 197 15.30 35.42 -13.36
CA LYS A 197 14.57 35.64 -12.10
C LYS A 197 14.00 37.04 -12.06
N THR A 198 13.15 37.37 -13.02
CA THR A 198 12.64 38.73 -13.19
C THR A 198 11.13 38.79 -13.04
N LEU A 199 10.64 39.97 -12.62
CA LEU A 199 9.21 40.22 -12.44
C LEU A 199 8.44 40.06 -13.76
N GLY A 200 9.00 40.57 -14.87
CA GLY A 200 8.41 40.40 -16.19
C GLY A 200 8.30 38.94 -16.63
N PHE A 201 9.28 38.10 -16.27
CA PHE A 201 9.23 36.67 -16.56
C PHE A 201 8.13 35.97 -15.76
N LEU A 202 8.04 36.24 -14.46
CA LEU A 202 6.97 35.69 -13.62
C LEU A 202 5.57 36.11 -14.11
N ALA A 203 5.39 37.38 -14.50
CA ALA A 203 4.12 37.88 -15.02
C ALA A 203 3.70 37.14 -16.31
N LYS A 204 4.65 36.90 -17.21
CA LYS A 204 4.41 36.12 -18.42
C LYS A 204 4.06 34.67 -18.10
N LEU A 205 4.85 34.00 -17.25
CA LEU A 205 4.62 32.60 -16.86
C LEU A 205 3.25 32.39 -16.23
N ASN A 206 2.82 33.32 -15.38
CA ASN A 206 1.53 33.23 -14.72
C ASN A 206 0.37 33.28 -15.72
N LEU A 207 0.46 34.17 -16.72
CA LEU A 207 -0.53 34.21 -17.80
C LEU A 207 -0.50 32.91 -18.61
N ASP A 208 0.70 32.47 -19.03
CA ASP A 208 0.87 31.26 -19.83
C ASP A 208 0.25 30.03 -19.11
N PHE A 209 0.57 29.79 -17.84
CA PHE A 209 -0.01 28.68 -17.07
C PHE A 209 -1.52 28.74 -16.88
N ARG A 210 -2.14 29.91 -17.09
CA ARG A 210 -3.58 30.13 -16.94
C ARG A 210 -4.33 30.03 -18.28
N SER A 211 -3.70 30.41 -19.39
CA SER A 211 -4.36 30.53 -20.71
C SER A 211 -3.98 29.45 -21.72
N VAL A 212 -2.98 28.63 -21.44
CA VAL A 212 -2.46 27.58 -22.35
C VAL A 212 -3.51 26.48 -22.58
N MET A 213 -3.77 26.18 -23.86
CA MET A 213 -4.60 25.03 -24.27
C MET A 213 -3.75 23.75 -24.33
N ASP A 214 -4.38 22.58 -24.43
CA ASP A 214 -3.71 21.26 -24.42
C ASP A 214 -2.50 21.16 -25.36
N SER A 215 -2.59 21.74 -26.56
CA SER A 215 -1.52 21.73 -27.57
C SER A 215 -0.34 22.65 -27.25
N ASP A 216 -0.52 23.64 -26.38
CA ASP A 216 0.46 24.69 -26.11
C ASP A 216 1.46 24.30 -25.00
N TRP A 217 1.19 23.24 -24.23
CA TRP A 217 2.06 22.82 -23.12
C TRP A 217 3.45 22.37 -23.56
N TYR A 218 3.56 21.67 -24.69
CA TYR A 218 4.87 21.30 -25.26
C TYR A 218 5.67 22.55 -25.65
N ARG A 219 5.00 23.60 -26.10
CA ARG A 219 5.64 24.86 -26.48
C ARG A 219 6.11 25.60 -25.24
N LEU A 220 5.28 25.67 -24.22
CA LEU A 220 5.66 26.24 -22.92
C LEU A 220 6.86 25.49 -22.33
N LEU A 221 6.85 24.16 -22.34
CA LEU A 221 7.99 23.35 -21.94
C LEU A 221 9.23 23.71 -22.75
N ALA A 222 9.15 23.79 -24.08
CA ALA A 222 10.27 24.22 -24.91
C ALA A 222 10.83 25.60 -24.47
N GLU A 223 9.96 26.59 -24.24
CA GLU A 223 10.38 27.92 -23.76
C GLU A 223 11.08 27.88 -22.41
N LEU A 224 10.59 27.06 -21.46
CA LEU A 224 11.24 26.88 -20.16
C LEU A 224 12.61 26.20 -20.29
N MET A 225 12.71 25.22 -21.18
CA MET A 225 13.93 24.44 -21.39
C MET A 225 15.07 25.25 -22.04
N LYS A 226 14.77 26.33 -22.77
CA LYS A 226 15.80 27.22 -23.36
C LYS A 226 16.76 27.82 -22.34
N PHE A 227 16.35 27.91 -21.09
CA PHE A 227 17.14 28.49 -20.02
C PHE A 227 18.04 27.47 -19.30
N GLN A 228 18.09 26.23 -19.76
CA GLN A 228 18.90 25.16 -19.18
C GLN A 228 19.83 24.58 -20.24
N GLN A 229 21.06 24.22 -19.85
CA GLN A 229 22.04 23.67 -20.79
C GLN A 229 21.65 22.26 -21.26
N ARG A 230 21.11 21.43 -20.35
CA ARG A 230 20.64 20.08 -20.61
C ARG A 230 19.57 19.69 -19.60
N ILE A 231 18.52 19.03 -20.08
CA ILE A 231 17.43 18.48 -19.27
C ILE A 231 17.12 17.10 -19.82
N THR A 232 17.04 16.12 -18.93
CA THR A 232 16.52 14.79 -19.26
C THR A 232 15.13 14.63 -18.67
N ILE A 233 14.17 14.17 -19.49
CA ILE A 233 12.82 13.85 -19.04
C ILE A 233 12.65 12.33 -18.98
N VAL A 234 12.17 11.81 -17.85
CA VAL A 234 11.80 10.40 -17.70
C VAL A 234 10.31 10.28 -17.36
N LEU A 235 9.53 9.70 -18.27
CA LEU A 235 8.08 9.54 -18.11
C LEU A 235 7.65 8.09 -18.14
N GLU A 236 6.70 7.78 -17.28
CA GLU A 236 6.06 6.48 -17.25
C GLU A 236 4.57 6.58 -17.60
N VAL A 237 4.15 5.89 -18.66
CA VAL A 237 2.76 5.91 -19.14
C VAL A 237 1.78 5.37 -18.09
N GLY A 238 2.25 4.52 -17.17
CA GLY A 238 1.45 3.96 -16.07
C GLY A 238 0.83 5.00 -15.14
N VAL A 239 1.30 6.26 -15.15
CA VAL A 239 0.69 7.38 -14.41
C VAL A 239 -0.75 7.66 -14.89
N LEU A 240 -1.02 7.47 -16.19
CA LEU A 240 -2.33 7.76 -16.78
C LEU A 240 -3.40 6.68 -16.47
N ARG A 241 -2.99 5.52 -15.91
CA ARG A 241 -3.88 4.39 -15.59
C ARG A 241 -4.81 4.03 -16.77
N SER A 242 -6.12 4.16 -16.61
CA SER A 242 -7.14 3.87 -17.64
C SER A 242 -7.09 4.83 -18.83
N ARG A 243 -6.43 5.99 -18.70
CA ARG A 243 -6.27 7.01 -19.74
C ARG A 243 -4.98 6.87 -20.54
N PHE A 244 -4.29 5.72 -20.49
CA PHE A 244 -3.01 5.52 -21.17
C PHE A 244 -3.03 5.83 -22.69
N ARG A 245 -4.18 5.69 -23.35
CA ARG A 245 -4.36 6.07 -24.78
C ARG A 245 -4.11 7.55 -25.04
N GLU A 246 -4.22 8.41 -24.03
CA GLU A 246 -3.87 9.83 -24.17
C GLU A 246 -2.37 10.07 -24.35
N ALA A 247 -1.53 9.08 -24.05
CA ALA A 247 -0.09 9.13 -24.33
C ALA A 247 0.27 8.81 -25.79
N ASP A 248 -0.67 8.37 -26.63
CA ASP A 248 -0.41 8.01 -28.03
C ASP A 248 0.21 9.19 -28.82
N ALA A 249 -0.13 10.43 -28.43
CA ALA A 249 0.40 11.65 -29.04
C ALA A 249 1.76 12.12 -28.49
N TRP A 250 2.27 11.53 -27.40
CA TRP A 250 3.47 12.04 -26.72
C TRP A 250 4.71 11.99 -27.61
N ALA A 251 4.87 10.96 -28.44
CA ALA A 251 5.99 10.86 -29.38
C ALA A 251 6.06 12.05 -30.34
N SER A 252 4.93 12.40 -30.94
CA SER A 252 4.82 13.56 -31.84
C SER A 252 5.03 14.88 -31.08
N GLY A 253 4.43 15.00 -29.88
CA GLY A 253 4.57 16.19 -29.03
C GLY A 253 6.01 16.49 -28.62
N PHE A 254 6.74 15.50 -28.09
CA PHE A 254 8.14 15.66 -27.71
C PHE A 254 9.07 15.85 -28.91
N SER A 255 8.77 15.23 -30.06
CA SER A 255 9.50 15.49 -31.30
C SER A 255 9.35 16.93 -31.76
N THR A 256 8.12 17.47 -31.71
CA THR A 256 7.83 18.86 -32.04
C THR A 256 8.51 19.83 -31.07
N LEU A 257 8.51 19.51 -29.77
CA LEU A 257 9.25 20.24 -28.74
C LEU A 257 10.74 20.36 -29.07
N ILE A 258 11.38 19.23 -29.43
CA ILE A 258 12.80 19.22 -29.81
C ILE A 258 13.04 20.08 -31.06
N GLN A 259 12.15 20.01 -32.07
CA GLN A 259 12.25 20.84 -33.26
C GLN A 259 12.14 22.34 -32.94
N TRP A 260 11.28 22.73 -32.00
CA TRP A 260 11.19 24.12 -31.55
C TRP A 260 12.48 24.59 -30.86
N LEU A 261 13.10 23.74 -30.04
CA LEU A 261 14.41 24.04 -29.42
C LEU A 261 15.54 24.15 -30.45
N GLN A 262 15.49 23.36 -31.52
CA GLN A 262 16.49 23.36 -32.60
C GLN A 262 16.31 24.49 -33.63
N GLY A 263 15.21 25.24 -33.59
CA GLY A 263 15.04 26.49 -34.34
C GLY A 263 14.22 26.41 -35.63
N LYS A 264 12.92 26.10 -35.55
CA LYS A 264 11.93 26.43 -36.60
C LYS A 264 10.78 27.29 -36.08
N THR A 265 10.86 28.59 -36.37
CA THR A 265 9.72 29.35 -36.86
C THR A 265 9.41 28.87 -38.28
N CYS A 266 8.21 28.33 -38.53
CA CYS A 266 7.59 28.49 -39.84
C CYS A 266 6.06 28.55 -39.70
N ALA A 267 5.47 29.34 -40.58
CA ALA A 267 4.14 29.93 -40.50
C ALA A 267 2.97 28.95 -40.72
N LYS A 268 1.77 29.51 -40.52
CA LYS A 268 0.45 28.94 -40.83
C LYS A 268 0.32 28.40 -42.27
N ASP A 269 -0.61 27.45 -42.40
CA ASP A 269 -1.35 26.96 -43.58
C ASP A 269 -0.60 26.07 -44.60
N GLU A 270 -0.92 24.77 -44.64
CA GLU A 270 -1.77 24.11 -45.65
C GLU A 270 -1.73 22.55 -45.57
N ILE A 271 -2.91 21.97 -45.31
CA ILE A 271 -3.56 20.77 -45.91
C ILE A 271 -2.71 19.59 -46.43
N GLY A 272 -3.06 18.37 -45.97
CA GLY A 272 -3.27 17.22 -46.88
C GLY A 272 -2.53 15.91 -46.55
N GLU A 273 -3.33 14.87 -46.24
CA GLU A 273 -3.10 13.44 -46.50
C GLU A 273 -1.79 12.76 -46.07
N GLU A 274 -1.92 11.81 -45.13
CA GLU A 274 -1.61 10.38 -45.32
C GLU A 274 -1.56 9.69 -43.96
N LEU A 275 -2.60 8.93 -43.61
CA LEU A 275 -2.56 7.86 -42.59
C LEU A 275 -3.81 6.98 -42.76
N SER A 276 -3.79 6.15 -43.79
CA SER A 276 -4.61 4.95 -43.88
C SER A 276 -3.66 3.78 -44.04
N ASN A 277 -3.58 2.91 -43.01
CA ASN A 277 -3.35 1.46 -43.12
C ASN A 277 -2.96 0.88 -41.75
N ALA A 278 -3.96 0.45 -40.98
CA ALA A 278 -3.79 -0.61 -39.97
C ALA A 278 -5.16 -1.13 -39.49
N ASP A 279 -6.05 -1.50 -40.41
CA ASP A 279 -7.13 -2.44 -40.10
C ASP A 279 -6.70 -3.83 -40.58
N ASN A 280 -6.48 -4.74 -39.62
CA ASN A 280 -6.72 -6.18 -39.74
C ASN A 280 -6.08 -6.94 -38.56
N LEU A 281 -6.91 -7.53 -37.67
CA LEU A 281 -7.02 -8.99 -37.47
C LEU A 281 -7.81 -9.38 -36.19
N SER A 282 -9.05 -9.81 -36.43
CA SER A 282 -9.70 -11.04 -35.94
C SER A 282 -9.84 -11.30 -34.43
N MET A 283 -11.10 -11.15 -33.99
CA MET A 283 -11.75 -11.80 -32.84
C MET A 283 -12.38 -13.14 -33.30
N CYS A 284 -12.14 -14.24 -32.58
CA CYS A 284 -12.96 -15.46 -32.69
C CYS A 284 -13.11 -16.16 -31.32
N SER A 285 -14.37 -16.41 -30.95
CA SER A 285 -14.84 -17.12 -29.76
C SER A 285 -14.81 -18.64 -29.91
N LEU A 286 -14.68 -19.37 -28.80
CA LEU A 286 -15.33 -20.66 -28.56
C LEU A 286 -15.11 -21.08 -27.10
N ASN A 287 -16.17 -21.44 -26.38
CA ASN A 287 -16.14 -22.57 -25.45
C ASN A 287 -17.55 -22.90 -24.96
N ASP A 288 -17.94 -24.15 -25.20
CA ASP A 288 -19.08 -24.81 -24.57
C ASP A 288 -18.66 -26.25 -24.25
N THR A 289 -19.28 -26.81 -23.20
CA THR A 289 -19.17 -28.19 -22.68
C THR A 289 -18.06 -28.49 -21.65
N LEU A 290 -18.43 -28.57 -20.36
CA LEU A 290 -17.99 -29.67 -19.48
C LEU A 290 -18.89 -29.82 -18.23
N HIS A 291 -19.80 -30.79 -18.25
CA HIS A 291 -20.43 -31.36 -17.06
C HIS A 291 -20.40 -32.89 -17.21
N LYS A 292 -19.53 -33.57 -16.42
CA LYS A 292 -19.67 -34.94 -15.87
C LYS A 292 -18.31 -35.52 -15.47
N SER A 293 -17.92 -35.33 -14.21
CA SER A 293 -17.02 -36.21 -13.45
C SER A 293 -17.00 -35.68 -12.01
N LEU A 294 -17.54 -36.42 -11.03
CA LEU A 294 -17.63 -35.97 -9.62
C LEU A 294 -17.24 -37.05 -8.60
N GLY A 295 -16.57 -38.13 -9.04
CA GLY A 295 -16.15 -39.21 -8.14
C GLY A 295 -14.63 -39.40 -8.03
N ALA A 296 -13.88 -39.12 -9.09
CA ALA A 296 -12.41 -39.26 -9.12
C ALA A 296 -11.68 -37.92 -8.88
N ASP A 297 -12.35 -36.79 -9.10
CA ASP A 297 -11.75 -35.46 -9.02
C ASP A 297 -11.47 -35.00 -7.58
N GLN A 298 -12.26 -35.39 -6.58
CA GLN A 298 -12.09 -34.90 -5.21
C GLN A 298 -10.76 -35.34 -4.55
N ALA A 299 -10.27 -36.56 -4.81
CA ALA A 299 -8.99 -37.01 -4.28
C ALA A 299 -7.80 -36.33 -4.98
N SER A 300 -7.93 -36.09 -6.29
CA SER A 300 -7.00 -35.31 -7.11
C SER A 300 -6.94 -33.84 -6.66
N GLU A 301 -8.10 -33.22 -6.49
CA GLU A 301 -8.30 -31.82 -6.10
C GLU A 301 -7.81 -31.57 -4.67
N SER A 302 -8.13 -32.45 -3.71
CA SER A 302 -7.59 -32.38 -2.33
C SER A 302 -6.05 -32.49 -2.30
N SER A 303 -5.46 -33.35 -3.13
CA SER A 303 -3.99 -33.48 -3.25
C SER A 303 -3.34 -32.26 -3.92
N ALA A 304 -4.05 -31.58 -4.83
CA ALA A 304 -3.60 -30.36 -5.48
C ALA A 304 -3.68 -29.16 -4.52
N SER A 305 -4.82 -29.00 -3.83
CA SER A 305 -5.04 -27.98 -2.79
C SER A 305 -4.01 -28.08 -1.67
N LYS A 306 -3.73 -29.31 -1.19
CA LYS A 306 -2.67 -29.54 -0.20
C LYS A 306 -1.30 -29.07 -0.69
N ARG A 307 -0.92 -29.43 -1.93
CA ARG A 307 0.36 -29.00 -2.53
C ARG A 307 0.42 -27.47 -2.67
N ALA A 308 -0.66 -26.83 -3.09
CA ALA A 308 -0.74 -25.38 -3.22
C ALA A 308 -0.55 -24.68 -1.87
N THR A 309 -1.23 -25.16 -0.82
CA THR A 309 -1.13 -24.59 0.53
C THR A 309 0.26 -24.77 1.13
N GLU A 310 0.88 -25.95 0.95
CA GLU A 310 2.26 -26.15 1.38
C GLU A 310 3.27 -25.32 0.56
N GLN A 311 2.99 -25.03 -0.73
CA GLN A 311 3.78 -24.07 -1.50
C GLN A 311 3.68 -22.65 -0.94
N TRP A 312 2.51 -22.24 -0.44
CA TRP A 312 2.35 -20.94 0.22
C TRP A 312 3.18 -20.86 1.51
N PHE A 313 3.14 -21.90 2.35
CA PHE A 313 3.98 -21.96 3.55
C PHE A 313 5.46 -22.00 3.21
N LYS A 314 5.86 -22.78 2.20
CA LYS A 314 7.23 -22.79 1.71
C LYS A 314 7.68 -21.40 1.26
N MET A 315 6.82 -20.66 0.55
CA MET A 315 7.13 -19.29 0.16
C MET A 315 7.35 -18.41 1.39
N LEU A 316 6.48 -18.51 2.41
CA LEU A 316 6.63 -17.79 3.68
C LEU A 316 7.98 -18.11 4.36
N GLU A 317 8.34 -19.39 4.43
CA GLU A 317 9.59 -19.88 5.01
C GLU A 317 10.82 -19.33 4.28
N THR A 318 10.84 -19.42 2.95
CA THR A 318 11.96 -18.94 2.12
C THR A 318 11.97 -17.43 1.88
N THR A 319 11.01 -16.69 2.45
CA THR A 319 10.94 -15.23 2.29
C THR A 319 10.87 -14.52 3.63
N SER A 320 9.67 -14.24 4.14
CA SER A 320 9.46 -13.44 5.33
C SER A 320 10.09 -14.07 6.57
N HIS A 321 10.11 -15.41 6.70
CA HIS A 321 10.79 -16.04 7.84
C HIS A 321 12.30 -15.89 7.76
N GLU A 322 12.90 -16.18 6.60
CA GLU A 322 14.33 -15.98 6.42
C GLU A 322 14.73 -14.51 6.63
N PHE A 323 13.92 -13.55 6.18
CA PHE A 323 14.12 -12.13 6.50
C PHE A 323 13.96 -11.80 8.00
N MET A 324 12.92 -12.33 8.65
CA MET A 324 12.59 -12.03 10.05
C MET A 324 13.58 -12.64 11.05
N TYR A 325 14.03 -13.85 10.80
CA TYR A 325 14.69 -14.69 11.80
C TYR A 325 16.16 -14.99 11.49
N LYS A 326 16.73 -14.44 10.40
CA LYS A 326 18.18 -14.51 10.13
C LYS A 326 19.00 -13.80 11.20
N GLU A 327 18.46 -12.72 11.77
CA GLU A 327 19.07 -11.98 12.87
C GLU A 327 18.36 -12.30 14.19
N VAL A 328 19.14 -12.36 15.28
CA VAL A 328 18.62 -12.61 16.63
C VAL A 328 18.74 -11.33 17.44
N PHE A 329 17.61 -10.80 17.92
CA PHE A 329 17.58 -9.61 18.79
C PHE A 329 17.52 -9.99 20.27
N GLN A 330 18.20 -9.21 21.12
CA GLN A 330 18.43 -9.55 22.53
C GLN A 330 17.19 -9.43 23.44
N SER A 331 16.15 -8.70 23.03
CA SER A 331 14.94 -8.50 23.82
C SER A 331 13.73 -8.38 22.92
N GLU A 332 12.92 -9.44 22.85
CA GLU A 332 11.69 -9.46 22.07
C GLU A 332 10.51 -9.80 22.98
N VAL A 333 9.60 -8.83 23.13
CA VAL A 333 8.31 -9.09 23.79
C VAL A 333 7.46 -9.88 22.78
N PRO A 334 7.16 -11.17 23.04
CA PRO A 334 6.45 -11.99 22.07
C PRO A 334 5.03 -11.46 21.87
N VAL A 335 4.53 -11.59 20.64
CA VAL A 335 3.13 -11.31 20.35
C VAL A 335 2.26 -12.38 21.00
N LYS A 336 1.28 -11.94 21.78
CA LYS A 336 0.36 -12.82 22.50
C LYS A 336 -0.93 -12.98 21.70
N VAL A 337 -1.31 -14.22 21.43
CA VAL A 337 -2.53 -14.52 20.68
C VAL A 337 -3.44 -15.42 21.51
N ALA A 338 -4.69 -15.01 21.72
CA ALA A 338 -5.71 -15.88 22.27
C ALA A 338 -6.40 -16.67 21.16
N VAL A 339 -6.52 -17.97 21.33
CA VAL A 339 -7.22 -18.87 20.40
C VAL A 339 -8.47 -19.36 21.10
N LEU A 340 -9.63 -18.86 20.66
CA LEU A 340 -10.92 -19.31 21.15
C LEU A 340 -11.39 -20.43 20.22
N ASP A 341 -11.44 -21.65 20.74
CA ASP A 341 -11.77 -22.85 19.95
C ASP A 341 -12.16 -24.05 20.84
N THR A 342 -11.97 -25.29 20.37
CA THR A 342 -12.29 -26.56 21.06
C THR A 342 -11.21 -27.00 22.08
N GLY A 343 -10.03 -26.37 22.05
CA GLY A 343 -8.90 -26.65 22.95
C GLY A 343 -7.59 -26.86 22.18
N PHE A 344 -6.62 -27.54 22.80
CA PHE A 344 -5.40 -27.99 22.13
C PHE A 344 -4.96 -29.36 22.68
N ALA A 345 -4.69 -30.32 21.79
CA ALA A 345 -4.38 -31.70 22.13
C ALA A 345 -2.98 -31.81 22.74
N TYR A 346 -2.90 -31.92 24.07
CA TYR A 346 -1.64 -31.97 24.82
C TYR A 346 -1.59 -33.10 25.84
N THR A 347 -2.59 -33.97 25.88
CA THR A 347 -2.72 -34.96 26.97
C THR A 347 -2.11 -36.31 26.63
N ASN A 348 -2.32 -36.85 25.43
CA ASN A 348 -1.79 -38.17 25.06
C ASN A 348 -0.29 -38.11 24.66
N PRO A 349 0.45 -39.24 24.73
CA PRO A 349 1.89 -39.26 24.43
C PRO A 349 2.26 -38.97 22.98
N ASP A 350 1.44 -39.39 22.03
CA ASP A 350 1.72 -39.25 20.59
C ASP A 350 1.56 -37.79 20.14
N ASP A 351 0.52 -37.10 20.58
CA ASP A 351 0.31 -35.66 20.36
C ASP A 351 1.41 -34.85 21.03
N LYS A 352 1.80 -35.19 22.27
CA LYS A 352 2.95 -34.52 22.92
C LYS A 352 4.23 -34.63 22.12
N ARG A 353 4.45 -35.75 21.42
CA ARG A 353 5.61 -35.97 20.56
C ARG A 353 5.49 -35.17 19.27
N ALA A 354 4.35 -35.28 18.57
CA ALA A 354 4.09 -34.61 17.30
C ALA A 354 4.04 -33.08 17.44
N LEU A 355 3.41 -32.58 18.51
CA LEU A 355 3.18 -31.15 18.75
C LEU A 355 4.28 -30.50 19.60
N ARG A 356 5.39 -31.21 19.85
CA ARG A 356 6.52 -30.70 20.64
C ARG A 356 7.03 -29.32 20.20
N PRO A 357 7.16 -29.03 18.90
CA PRO A 357 7.60 -27.70 18.43
C PRO A 357 6.61 -26.56 18.74
N TYR A 358 5.35 -26.89 19.06
CA TYR A 358 4.27 -25.92 19.21
C TYR A 358 3.90 -25.67 20.67
N TYR A 359 3.74 -26.74 21.48
CA TYR A 359 3.19 -26.58 22.84
C TYR A 359 4.07 -25.71 23.76
N GLN A 360 5.40 -25.65 23.52
CA GLN A 360 6.31 -24.83 24.31
C GLN A 360 6.00 -23.33 24.23
N ARG A 361 5.28 -22.91 23.18
CA ARG A 361 4.82 -21.54 22.97
C ARG A 361 3.41 -21.30 23.51
N ILE A 362 2.76 -22.29 24.09
CA ILE A 362 1.46 -22.12 24.76
C ILE A 362 1.69 -21.72 26.22
N ARG A 363 1.12 -20.60 26.64
CA ARG A 363 1.30 -20.01 27.98
C ARG A 363 0.20 -20.39 28.95
N ARG A 364 -1.03 -20.57 28.46
CA ARG A 364 -2.22 -20.87 29.26
C ARG A 364 -3.20 -21.77 28.50
N PHE A 365 -3.95 -22.54 29.28
CA PHE A 365 -5.06 -23.38 28.83
C PHE A 365 -6.17 -23.16 29.83
N ASP A 366 -7.22 -22.45 29.42
CA ASP A 366 -8.35 -22.13 30.28
C ASP A 366 -9.64 -22.59 29.58
N ASN A 367 -10.54 -23.17 30.36
CA ASN A 367 -11.86 -23.58 29.91
C ASN A 367 -12.91 -22.56 30.35
N PHE A 368 -13.74 -22.11 29.42
CA PHE A 368 -14.78 -21.12 29.68
C PHE A 368 -16.19 -21.71 29.63
N ILE A 369 -16.31 -23.00 29.32
CA ILE A 369 -17.57 -23.73 29.28
C ILE A 369 -17.95 -24.11 30.72
N GLU A 370 -19.16 -23.73 31.13
CA GLU A 370 -19.61 -23.95 32.50
C GLU A 370 -19.74 -25.44 32.83
N GLY A 371 -19.23 -25.84 33.99
CA GLY A 371 -19.23 -27.23 34.46
C GLY A 371 -17.99 -28.05 34.10
N ASP A 372 -17.18 -27.60 33.14
CA ASP A 372 -15.94 -28.25 32.73
C ASP A 372 -14.72 -27.65 33.46
N SER A 373 -13.69 -28.47 33.71
CA SER A 373 -12.41 -28.01 34.28
C SER A 373 -11.45 -27.49 33.20
N ASP A 374 -10.46 -26.68 33.58
CA ASP A 374 -9.38 -26.22 32.68
C ASP A 374 -8.57 -27.38 32.05
N ALA A 375 -8.61 -28.58 32.64
CA ALA A 375 -7.97 -29.75 32.05
C ALA A 375 -8.61 -30.15 30.71
N GLU A 376 -9.89 -29.83 30.49
CA GLU A 376 -10.59 -30.12 29.24
C GLU A 376 -10.04 -29.32 28.06
N ALA A 377 -9.50 -28.11 28.31
CA ALA A 377 -8.85 -27.30 27.28
C ALA A 377 -7.59 -27.96 26.70
N LYS A 378 -7.04 -29.01 27.34
CA LYS A 378 -5.84 -29.75 26.92
C LYS A 378 -6.12 -31.04 26.13
N LYS A 379 -7.39 -31.36 25.86
CA LYS A 379 -7.77 -32.62 25.21
C LYS A 379 -8.04 -32.49 23.73
N ASP A 380 -8.79 -31.46 23.34
CA ASP A 380 -9.23 -31.19 21.96
C ASP A 380 -9.56 -32.45 21.12
N PRO A 381 -10.61 -33.18 21.48
CA PRO A 381 -10.95 -34.43 20.79
C PRO A 381 -11.39 -34.24 19.33
N THR A 382 -11.78 -33.03 18.92
CA THR A 382 -12.14 -32.72 17.54
C THR A 382 -10.92 -32.42 16.67
N GLY A 383 -9.76 -32.10 17.29
CA GLY A 383 -8.55 -31.66 16.60
C GLY A 383 -8.62 -30.26 15.96
N HIS A 384 -9.79 -29.61 15.99
CA HIS A 384 -10.03 -28.34 15.31
C HIS A 384 -9.17 -27.22 15.92
N GLY A 385 -9.26 -27.00 17.23
CA GLY A 385 -8.49 -25.98 17.94
C GLY A 385 -6.98 -26.20 17.87
N THR A 386 -6.54 -27.46 17.85
CA THR A 386 -5.13 -27.83 17.65
C THR A 386 -4.66 -27.42 16.26
N ALA A 387 -5.41 -27.75 15.21
CA ALA A 387 -5.09 -27.34 13.84
C ALA A 387 -5.03 -25.82 13.69
N VAL A 388 -5.99 -25.10 14.27
CA VAL A 388 -6.04 -23.62 14.30
C VAL A 388 -4.81 -23.03 14.98
N ALA A 389 -4.49 -23.48 16.19
CA ALA A 389 -3.34 -23.01 16.96
C ALA A 389 -2.01 -23.25 16.22
N VAL A 390 -1.87 -24.42 15.57
CA VAL A 390 -0.67 -24.75 14.80
C VAL A 390 -0.49 -23.81 13.60
N GLN A 391 -1.55 -23.41 12.90
CA GLN A 391 -1.40 -22.47 11.77
C GLN A 391 -0.83 -21.12 12.22
N ILE A 392 -1.31 -20.54 13.34
CA ILE A 392 -0.76 -19.28 13.89
C ILE A 392 0.74 -19.44 14.17
N LEU A 393 1.12 -20.55 14.82
CA LEU A 393 2.49 -20.85 15.22
C LEU A 393 3.42 -21.25 14.08
N ARG A 394 2.87 -21.69 12.93
CA ARG A 394 3.60 -21.86 11.67
C ARG A 394 3.86 -20.50 11.01
N VAL A 395 2.95 -19.53 11.12
CA VAL A 395 3.13 -18.21 10.49
C VAL A 395 4.03 -17.29 11.30
N SER A 396 3.82 -17.15 12.62
CA SER A 396 4.73 -16.42 13.51
C SER A 396 5.47 -17.40 14.43
N LEU A 397 6.79 -17.45 14.28
CA LEU A 397 7.63 -18.42 14.97
C LEU A 397 7.90 -18.03 16.43
N LYS A 398 7.73 -16.76 16.80
CA LYS A 398 7.91 -16.26 18.17
C LYS A 398 6.62 -15.87 18.90
N ALA A 399 5.47 -15.87 18.21
CA ALA A 399 4.18 -15.70 18.89
C ALA A 399 3.95 -16.76 19.97
N VAL A 400 3.22 -16.37 21.01
CA VAL A 400 2.83 -17.23 22.12
C VAL A 400 1.31 -17.29 22.25
N LEU A 401 0.77 -18.46 22.56
CA LEU A 401 -0.68 -18.69 22.55
C LEU A 401 -1.28 -18.79 23.96
N TYR A 402 -2.54 -18.36 24.05
CA TYR A 402 -3.43 -18.58 25.17
C TYR A 402 -4.65 -19.35 24.64
N ILE A 403 -4.81 -20.60 25.07
CA ILE A 403 -5.87 -21.47 24.55
C ILE A 403 -7.12 -21.30 25.41
N CYS A 404 -8.21 -20.85 24.78
CA CYS A 404 -9.52 -20.71 25.39
C CYS A 404 -10.46 -21.76 24.81
N ARG A 405 -10.86 -22.73 25.62
CA ARG A 405 -11.91 -23.67 25.21
C ARG A 405 -13.28 -23.00 25.38
N VAL A 406 -13.98 -22.81 24.27
CA VAL A 406 -15.31 -22.17 24.19
C VAL A 406 -16.31 -22.96 23.34
N VAL A 407 -15.87 -24.06 22.74
CA VAL A 407 -16.68 -24.98 21.93
C VAL A 407 -16.56 -26.38 22.50
N SER A 408 -17.69 -27.01 22.83
CA SER A 408 -17.72 -28.42 23.26
C SER A 408 -17.74 -29.34 22.03
N PRO A 409 -17.25 -30.58 22.12
CA PRO A 409 -17.15 -31.51 20.98
C PRO A 409 -18.48 -31.81 20.27
N ASN A 410 -19.59 -31.77 21.02
CA ASN A 410 -20.92 -32.14 20.53
C ASN A 410 -21.87 -30.95 20.41
N SER A 411 -21.38 -29.71 20.57
CA SER A 411 -22.21 -28.51 20.51
C SER A 411 -21.56 -27.43 19.66
N GLY A 412 -22.36 -26.47 19.21
CA GLY A 412 -21.83 -25.25 18.61
C GLY A 412 -21.09 -24.35 19.62
N PRO A 413 -20.61 -23.19 19.16
CA PRO A 413 -19.86 -22.26 20.00
C PRO A 413 -20.71 -21.72 21.16
N ASP A 414 -20.22 -21.77 22.40
CA ASP A 414 -20.95 -21.26 23.56
C ASP A 414 -20.74 -19.74 23.69
N ARG A 415 -21.83 -18.98 23.60
CA ARG A 415 -21.79 -17.51 23.49
C ARG A 415 -21.41 -16.86 24.82
N LEU A 416 -21.77 -17.48 25.95
CA LEU A 416 -21.39 -17.01 27.28
C LEU A 416 -19.92 -17.33 27.56
N ALA A 417 -19.46 -18.51 27.14
CA ALA A 417 -18.05 -18.88 27.22
C ALA A 417 -17.18 -17.94 26.36
N ILE A 418 -17.61 -17.65 25.12
CA ILE A 418 -16.95 -16.71 24.21
C ILE A 418 -16.88 -15.31 24.81
N GLU A 419 -17.98 -14.79 25.34
CA GLU A 419 -17.99 -13.48 26.01
C GLU A 419 -16.95 -13.43 27.15
N LYS A 420 -16.97 -14.41 28.05
CA LYS A 420 -16.02 -14.49 29.18
C LYS A 420 -14.58 -14.59 28.70
N ALA A 421 -14.32 -15.41 27.67
CA ALA A 421 -13.00 -15.62 27.10
C ALA A 421 -12.44 -14.34 26.46
N ILE A 422 -13.24 -13.62 25.65
CA ILE A 422 -12.82 -12.34 25.05
C ILE A 422 -12.47 -11.33 26.14
N ARG A 423 -13.31 -11.20 27.18
CA ARG A 423 -13.06 -10.28 28.30
C ARG A 423 -11.77 -10.62 29.04
N LYS A 424 -11.55 -11.90 29.36
CA LYS A 424 -10.35 -12.39 30.06
C LYS A 424 -9.08 -12.18 29.24
N ALA A 425 -9.14 -12.49 27.94
CA ALA A 425 -8.01 -12.32 27.03
C ALA A 425 -7.63 -10.85 26.86
N ALA A 426 -8.61 -9.97 26.66
CA ALA A 426 -8.38 -8.57 26.35
C ALA A 426 -8.09 -7.68 27.57
N ALA A 427 -8.55 -8.04 28.77
CA ALA A 427 -8.26 -7.26 29.97
C ALA A 427 -6.76 -7.26 30.29
N LYS A 428 -6.26 -6.19 30.90
CA LYS A 428 -4.84 -6.08 31.30
C LYS A 428 -4.54 -6.98 32.50
N PRO A 429 -3.30 -7.48 32.65
CA PRO A 429 -2.87 -8.16 33.86
C PRO A 429 -3.00 -7.26 35.09
N ASP A 430 -3.49 -7.83 36.18
CA ASP A 430 -3.60 -7.15 37.48
C ASP A 430 -3.11 -8.09 38.59
N LYS A 431 -1.95 -7.77 39.16
CA LYS A 431 -1.33 -8.58 40.22
C LYS A 431 -2.13 -8.55 41.53
N ASN A 432 -3.03 -7.58 41.70
CA ASN A 432 -3.88 -7.46 42.88
C ASN A 432 -5.19 -8.25 42.72
N SER A 433 -5.51 -8.72 41.51
CA SER A 433 -6.67 -9.58 41.30
C SER A 433 -6.35 -11.03 41.71
N PRO A 434 -7.26 -11.73 42.41
CA PRO A 434 -7.05 -13.13 42.85
C PRO A 434 -6.73 -14.11 41.71
N ASP A 435 -7.17 -13.79 40.50
CA ASP A 435 -7.00 -14.58 39.28
C ASP A 435 -5.92 -14.02 38.34
N GLY A 436 -5.12 -13.04 38.81
CA GLY A 436 -4.07 -12.37 38.06
C GLY A 436 -4.56 -11.33 37.02
N GLY A 437 -5.86 -11.04 37.00
CA GLY A 437 -6.48 -10.13 36.03
C GLY A 437 -6.56 -10.74 34.64
N GLY A 438 -6.60 -9.91 33.60
CA GLY A 438 -6.60 -10.41 32.21
C GLY A 438 -5.21 -10.74 31.68
N TRP A 439 -5.13 -11.21 30.44
CA TRP A 439 -3.85 -11.61 29.84
C TRP A 439 -3.15 -10.50 29.05
N GLY A 440 -3.91 -9.47 28.65
CA GLY A 440 -3.47 -8.40 27.77
C GLY A 440 -2.87 -8.98 26.49
N VAL A 441 -3.65 -9.79 25.78
CA VAL A 441 -3.24 -10.34 24.48
C VAL A 441 -3.29 -9.25 23.41
N ASP A 442 -2.54 -9.45 22.33
CA ASP A 442 -2.49 -8.53 21.19
C ASP A 442 -3.54 -8.88 20.13
N ILE A 443 -3.83 -10.18 20.00
CA ILE A 443 -4.71 -10.73 18.97
C ILE A 443 -5.66 -11.77 19.58
N ILE A 444 -6.90 -11.78 19.11
CA ILE A 444 -7.89 -12.83 19.38
C ILE A 444 -8.30 -13.48 18.05
N ASN A 445 -8.10 -14.80 17.94
CA ASN A 445 -8.55 -15.60 16.81
C ASN A 445 -9.83 -16.37 17.16
N MET A 446 -10.86 -16.23 16.32
CA MET A 446 -12.15 -16.91 16.44
C MET A 446 -12.46 -17.70 15.15
N SER A 447 -12.01 -18.95 15.10
CA SER A 447 -12.18 -19.84 13.94
C SER A 447 -13.57 -20.48 13.85
N PHE A 448 -14.60 -19.71 14.17
CA PHE A 448 -16.00 -20.12 14.16
C PHE A 448 -16.91 -18.91 13.87
N GLY A 449 -18.15 -19.20 13.48
CA GLY A 449 -19.24 -18.23 13.50
C GLY A 449 -20.62 -18.83 13.77
N TRP A 450 -21.62 -17.97 13.94
CA TRP A 450 -23.04 -18.33 14.00
C TRP A 450 -23.93 -17.23 13.40
N PRO A 451 -25.21 -17.52 13.05
CA PRO A 451 -26.02 -16.57 12.27
C PRO A 451 -26.54 -15.33 13.04
N TYR A 452 -26.73 -15.43 14.35
CA TYR A 452 -27.44 -14.40 15.13
C TYR A 452 -26.51 -13.53 16.00
N HIS A 453 -26.84 -12.25 16.17
CA HIS A 453 -26.07 -11.38 17.08
C HIS A 453 -26.23 -11.81 18.54
N HIS A 454 -25.18 -11.58 19.34
CA HIS A 454 -25.21 -11.76 20.80
C HIS A 454 -24.68 -10.50 21.48
N GLU A 455 -25.51 -9.83 22.29
CA GLU A 455 -25.17 -8.52 22.85
C GLU A 455 -23.96 -8.58 23.79
N GLY A 456 -23.85 -9.63 24.60
CA GLY A 456 -22.73 -9.82 25.51
C GLY A 456 -21.39 -10.00 24.77
N VAL A 457 -21.41 -10.69 23.62
CA VAL A 457 -20.23 -10.87 22.77
C VAL A 457 -19.90 -9.55 22.08
N ARG A 458 -20.88 -8.78 21.63
CA ARG A 458 -20.67 -7.44 21.07
C ARG A 458 -19.95 -6.52 22.06
N LYS A 459 -20.43 -6.46 23.31
CA LYS A 459 -19.80 -5.67 24.37
C LYS A 459 -18.37 -6.14 24.68
N ALA A 460 -18.11 -7.43 24.60
CA ALA A 460 -16.77 -7.98 24.79
C ALA A 460 -15.83 -7.63 23.62
N ILE A 461 -16.31 -7.69 22.38
CA ILE A 461 -15.58 -7.24 21.18
C ILE A 461 -15.25 -5.74 21.31
N ASP A 462 -16.22 -4.92 21.70
CA ASP A 462 -16.03 -3.49 21.89
C ASP A 462 -14.96 -3.23 22.97
N LEU A 463 -15.00 -3.95 24.10
CA LEU A 463 -13.96 -3.88 25.13
C LEU A 463 -12.57 -4.26 24.58
N ALA A 464 -12.48 -5.34 23.81
CA ALA A 464 -11.23 -5.81 23.23
C ALA A 464 -10.62 -4.77 22.29
N ARG A 465 -11.45 -4.16 21.43
CA ARG A 465 -11.05 -3.05 20.58
C ARG A 465 -10.53 -1.85 21.38
N HIS A 466 -11.24 -1.43 22.43
CA HIS A 466 -10.79 -0.31 23.28
C HIS A 466 -9.45 -0.58 23.98
N ASN A 467 -9.11 -1.86 24.20
CA ASN A 467 -7.83 -2.27 24.76
C ASN A 467 -6.72 -2.47 23.70
N GLY A 468 -6.98 -2.15 22.42
CA GLY A 468 -6.00 -2.27 21.35
C GLY A 468 -5.78 -3.70 20.85
N VAL A 469 -6.77 -4.58 21.04
CA VAL A 469 -6.71 -6.00 20.66
C VAL A 469 -7.34 -6.22 19.29
N HIS A 470 -6.60 -6.82 18.36
CA HIS A 470 -7.11 -7.15 17.03
C HIS A 470 -7.89 -8.46 17.05
N LEU A 471 -9.13 -8.45 16.54
CA LEU A 471 -10.00 -9.62 16.50
C LEU A 471 -10.13 -10.13 15.07
N PHE A 472 -9.96 -11.43 14.88
CA PHE A 472 -10.13 -12.11 13.59
C PHE A 472 -11.20 -13.19 13.70
N ALA A 473 -12.05 -13.31 12.69
CA ALA A 473 -13.04 -14.39 12.65
C ALA A 473 -13.28 -14.98 11.26
N ALA A 474 -13.56 -16.27 11.25
CA ALA A 474 -13.94 -17.05 10.07
C ALA A 474 -15.30 -16.59 9.52
N THR A 475 -15.40 -16.35 8.21
CA THR A 475 -16.64 -15.88 7.57
C THR A 475 -17.70 -16.97 7.38
N SER A 476 -17.28 -18.23 7.30
CA SER A 476 -18.12 -19.39 7.01
C SER A 476 -17.68 -20.61 7.84
N ASN A 477 -18.64 -21.38 8.33
CA ASN A 477 -18.38 -22.71 8.88
C ASN A 477 -18.97 -23.73 7.89
N ASP A 478 -18.14 -24.62 7.37
CA ASP A 478 -18.61 -25.76 6.59
C ASP A 478 -19.50 -26.65 7.48
N GLY A 479 -20.83 -26.49 7.37
CA GLY A 479 -21.82 -27.32 8.06
C GLY A 479 -22.95 -26.60 8.81
N LEU A 480 -22.97 -25.27 8.92
CA LEU A 480 -24.14 -24.54 9.46
C LEU A 480 -24.87 -23.81 8.35
N LEU A 481 -26.14 -24.20 8.13
CA LEU A 481 -27.12 -23.55 7.28
C LEU A 481 -27.35 -22.09 7.73
N GLY A 482 -26.43 -21.19 7.39
CA GLY A 482 -26.72 -19.77 7.26
C GLY A 482 -27.52 -19.53 5.98
N PRO A 483 -28.20 -18.39 5.83
CA PRO A 483 -28.75 -18.00 4.53
C PRO A 483 -27.61 -18.05 3.49
N PRO A 484 -27.84 -18.61 2.29
CA PRO A 484 -26.81 -18.64 1.26
C PRO A 484 -26.26 -17.22 1.06
N ASN A 485 -24.93 -17.07 1.17
CA ASN A 485 -24.16 -15.84 0.94
C ASN A 485 -24.08 -14.78 2.06
N ASP A 486 -24.35 -15.09 3.33
CA ASP A 486 -24.11 -14.13 4.43
C ASP A 486 -22.89 -14.48 5.30
N ILE A 487 -22.25 -13.45 5.86
CA ILE A 487 -21.08 -13.58 6.73
C ILE A 487 -21.55 -13.86 8.17
N LEU A 488 -21.00 -14.91 8.78
CA LEU A 488 -21.36 -15.28 10.15
C LEU A 488 -20.90 -14.25 11.19
N TYR A 489 -21.60 -14.17 12.31
CA TYR A 489 -21.13 -13.42 13.49
C TYR A 489 -20.16 -14.30 14.30
N PRO A 490 -19.01 -13.79 14.78
CA PRO A 490 -18.65 -12.38 14.91
C PRO A 490 -17.96 -11.74 13.70
N ALA A 491 -17.61 -12.49 12.65
CA ALA A 491 -16.88 -11.96 11.48
C ALA A 491 -17.56 -10.78 10.79
N ARG A 492 -18.89 -10.70 10.78
CA ARG A 492 -19.62 -9.56 10.22
C ARG A 492 -19.56 -8.26 11.06
N SER A 493 -18.98 -8.29 12.26
CA SER A 493 -18.84 -7.10 13.11
C SER A 493 -17.75 -6.18 12.56
N GLU A 494 -17.99 -4.87 12.49
CA GLU A 494 -17.01 -3.89 12.00
C GLU A 494 -15.71 -3.84 12.80
N SER A 495 -15.77 -4.20 14.10
CA SER A 495 -14.62 -4.29 14.98
C SER A 495 -13.86 -5.63 14.87
N VAL A 496 -14.24 -6.48 13.90
CA VAL A 496 -13.64 -7.80 13.67
C VAL A 496 -13.17 -7.89 12.21
N ILE A 497 -11.96 -8.40 12.01
CA ILE A 497 -11.38 -8.63 10.70
C ILE A 497 -11.90 -9.98 10.18
N ALA A 498 -12.63 -9.92 9.07
CA ALA A 498 -13.30 -11.06 8.47
C ALA A 498 -12.34 -11.84 7.57
N VAL A 499 -12.30 -13.18 7.72
CA VAL A 499 -11.37 -14.02 6.96
C VAL A 499 -12.08 -15.12 6.18
N ASP A 500 -11.81 -15.18 4.88
CA ASP A 500 -12.28 -16.23 3.97
C ASP A 500 -11.22 -17.30 3.72
N ALA A 501 -11.71 -18.48 3.33
CA ALA A 501 -10.87 -19.52 2.74
C ALA A 501 -10.59 -19.24 1.26
N ALA A 502 -9.34 -19.47 0.89
CA ALA A 502 -8.90 -19.59 -0.49
C ALA A 502 -8.00 -20.83 -0.64
N GLY A 503 -7.78 -21.28 -1.87
CA GLY A 503 -6.70 -22.21 -2.19
C GLY A 503 -5.32 -21.55 -2.02
N GLY A 504 -4.25 -22.36 -2.03
CA GLY A 504 -2.88 -21.85 -1.85
C GLY A 504 -2.40 -20.83 -2.90
N HIS A 505 -3.03 -20.81 -4.08
CA HIS A 505 -2.75 -19.84 -5.15
C HIS A 505 -3.66 -18.59 -5.12
N GLY A 506 -4.56 -18.51 -4.14
CA GLY A 506 -5.53 -17.41 -3.98
C GLY A 506 -6.85 -17.62 -4.72
N GLU A 507 -7.13 -18.85 -5.17
CA GLU A 507 -8.41 -19.21 -5.78
C GLU A 507 -9.52 -19.22 -4.72
N HIS A 508 -10.68 -18.66 -5.05
CA HIS A 508 -11.80 -18.54 -4.11
C HIS A 508 -12.33 -19.92 -3.72
N ALA A 509 -12.45 -20.20 -2.40
CA ALA A 509 -13.12 -21.42 -1.96
C ALA A 509 -14.62 -21.37 -2.31
N ARG A 510 -15.21 -22.49 -2.72
CA ARG A 510 -16.65 -22.53 -3.01
C ARG A 510 -17.53 -22.18 -1.81
N SER A 511 -17.03 -22.41 -0.59
CA SER A 511 -17.71 -22.13 0.68
C SER A 511 -17.57 -20.68 1.16
N ALA A 512 -16.76 -19.86 0.48
CA ALA A 512 -16.60 -18.45 0.87
C ALA A 512 -17.79 -17.60 0.39
N PRO A 513 -18.27 -16.63 1.19
CA PRO A 513 -19.42 -15.79 0.82
C PRO A 513 -19.19 -14.96 -0.44
N SER A 514 -20.26 -14.63 -1.18
CA SER A 514 -20.19 -13.75 -2.36
C SER A 514 -19.61 -12.36 -2.01
N SER A 515 -18.88 -11.76 -2.93
CA SER A 515 -18.40 -10.37 -2.88
C SER A 515 -19.55 -9.33 -2.81
N ALA A 516 -20.77 -9.72 -3.17
CA ALA A 516 -21.97 -8.91 -3.09
C ALA A 516 -22.49 -8.70 -1.67
N SER A 517 -21.95 -9.40 -0.66
CA SER A 517 -22.32 -9.18 0.74
C SER A 517 -21.97 -7.74 1.15
N GLN A 518 -22.96 -6.97 1.57
CA GLN A 518 -22.75 -5.58 2.02
C GLN A 518 -21.98 -5.50 3.34
N HIS A 519 -21.97 -6.58 4.12
CA HIS A 519 -21.28 -6.68 5.39
C HIS A 519 -19.75 -6.85 5.19
N SER A 520 -18.92 -6.11 5.94
CA SER A 520 -17.44 -6.14 5.96
C SER A 520 -16.69 -5.60 4.72
N ARG A 521 -17.33 -4.77 3.88
CA ARG A 521 -16.64 -4.08 2.77
C ARG A 521 -15.47 -3.23 3.32
N GLY A 522 -14.25 -3.74 3.18
CA GLY A 522 -13.01 -3.07 3.59
C GLY A 522 -12.15 -3.82 4.62
N SER A 523 -12.74 -4.73 5.41
CA SER A 523 -12.06 -5.52 6.47
C SER A 523 -12.00 -7.02 6.20
N ARG A 524 -12.28 -7.42 4.96
CA ARG A 524 -12.31 -8.81 4.50
C ARG A 524 -11.00 -9.20 3.82
N PHE A 525 -10.41 -10.31 4.26
CA PHE A 525 -9.16 -10.88 3.74
C PHE A 525 -9.31 -12.38 3.49
N SER A 526 -8.43 -12.95 2.67
CA SER A 526 -8.39 -14.40 2.46
C SER A 526 -6.99 -14.97 2.64
N ALA A 527 -6.92 -16.23 3.02
CA ALA A 527 -5.68 -16.98 3.17
C ALA A 527 -5.91 -18.45 2.79
N PRO A 528 -4.83 -19.26 2.65
CA PRO A 528 -4.98 -20.68 2.40
C PRO A 528 -5.85 -21.35 3.47
N GLY A 529 -7.02 -21.84 3.06
CA GLY A 529 -7.97 -22.56 3.92
C GLY A 529 -8.35 -23.91 3.35
N LEU A 530 -7.77 -24.33 2.22
CA LEU A 530 -8.03 -25.60 1.56
C LEU A 530 -6.79 -26.50 1.64
N GLY A 531 -6.97 -27.81 1.78
CA GLY A 531 -5.84 -28.75 1.82
C GLY A 531 -4.94 -28.66 3.06
N ILE A 532 -5.45 -28.19 4.21
CA ILE A 532 -4.67 -28.04 5.45
C ILE A 532 -4.45 -29.43 6.07
N THR A 533 -3.20 -29.84 6.30
CA THR A 533 -2.95 -31.12 6.98
C THR A 533 -3.15 -30.96 8.48
N SER A 534 -4.06 -31.75 9.07
CA SER A 534 -4.24 -31.79 10.51
C SER A 534 -2.97 -32.27 11.22
N PRO A 535 -2.54 -31.60 12.30
CA PRO A 535 -1.32 -31.97 13.01
C PRO A 535 -1.47 -33.19 13.92
N ASN A 536 -2.71 -33.61 14.25
CA ASN A 536 -2.97 -34.66 15.24
C ASN A 536 -4.01 -35.72 14.83
N ILE A 537 -4.92 -35.42 13.89
CA ILE A 537 -5.97 -36.39 13.49
C ILE A 537 -5.81 -36.97 12.08
N ASN A 538 -4.67 -36.76 11.41
CA ASN A 538 -4.35 -37.33 10.08
C ASN A 538 -5.40 -37.07 8.97
N GLU A 539 -6.19 -36.01 9.12
CA GLU A 539 -7.19 -35.57 8.14
C GLU A 539 -6.72 -34.34 7.36
N ILE A 540 -7.29 -34.16 6.17
CA ILE A 540 -7.18 -32.92 5.41
C ILE A 540 -8.37 -32.04 5.77
N LEU A 541 -8.07 -30.84 6.24
CA LEU A 541 -9.00 -29.87 6.76
C LEU A 541 -9.19 -28.75 5.74
N GLU A 542 -10.43 -28.31 5.58
CA GLU A 542 -10.81 -27.25 4.67
C GLU A 542 -11.81 -26.30 5.35
N GLY A 543 -11.75 -25.01 5.01
CA GLY A 543 -12.69 -24.01 5.50
C GLY A 543 -12.05 -22.73 6.01
N SER A 544 -12.87 -21.70 6.20
CA SER A 544 -12.38 -20.38 6.63
C SER A 544 -11.86 -20.39 8.06
N SER A 545 -12.27 -21.37 8.86
CA SER A 545 -11.71 -21.70 10.18
C SER A 545 -10.20 -21.92 10.16
N PHE A 546 -9.63 -22.44 9.06
CA PHE A 546 -8.20 -22.68 8.93
C PHE A 546 -7.44 -21.57 8.21
N ALA A 547 -8.15 -20.73 7.44
CA ALA A 547 -7.59 -19.50 6.87
C ALA A 547 -7.47 -18.37 7.92
N CYS A 548 -8.47 -18.23 8.80
CA CYS A 548 -8.49 -17.26 9.89
C CYS A 548 -7.20 -17.20 10.73
N PRO A 549 -6.67 -18.33 11.24
CA PRO A 549 -5.42 -18.34 12.02
C PRO A 549 -4.19 -17.97 11.19
N ILE A 550 -4.21 -18.17 9.87
CA ILE A 550 -3.11 -17.73 9.01
C ILE A 550 -3.09 -16.20 8.98
N VAL A 551 -4.24 -15.55 8.74
CA VAL A 551 -4.31 -14.07 8.74
C VAL A 551 -3.97 -13.50 10.12
N ALA A 552 -4.48 -14.10 11.20
CA ALA A 552 -4.11 -13.72 12.56
C ALA A 552 -2.60 -13.89 12.81
N GLY A 553 -1.99 -14.96 12.29
CA GLY A 553 -0.54 -15.19 12.34
C GLY A 553 0.26 -14.15 11.55
N VAL A 554 -0.25 -13.69 10.41
CA VAL A 554 0.40 -12.61 9.63
C VAL A 554 0.34 -11.28 10.39
N ALA A 555 -0.80 -10.96 11.01
CA ALA A 555 -0.91 -9.81 11.89
C ALA A 555 0.07 -9.92 13.07
N ALA A 556 0.24 -11.12 13.64
CA ALA A 556 1.25 -11.37 14.67
C ALA A 556 2.67 -11.12 14.14
N LEU A 557 2.98 -11.56 12.92
CA LEU A 557 4.28 -11.32 12.28
C LEU A 557 4.56 -9.83 12.06
N ILE A 558 3.54 -9.04 11.70
CA ILE A 558 3.64 -7.58 11.55
C ILE A 558 3.94 -6.91 12.90
N LEU A 559 3.19 -7.24 13.94
CA LEU A 559 3.43 -6.73 15.29
C LEU A 559 4.80 -7.15 15.84
N GLU A 560 5.23 -8.37 15.53
CA GLU A 560 6.54 -8.88 15.90
C GLU A 560 7.67 -8.08 15.24
N PHE A 561 7.58 -7.82 13.93
CA PHE A 561 8.53 -6.97 13.23
C PHE A 561 8.57 -5.56 13.84
N ALA A 562 7.40 -4.99 14.14
CA ALA A 562 7.30 -3.67 14.74
C ALA A 562 7.97 -3.60 16.13
N ARG A 563 7.97 -4.69 16.89
CA ARG A 563 8.63 -4.80 18.20
C ARG A 563 10.13 -5.04 18.13
N GLN A 564 10.67 -5.21 16.92
CA GLN A 564 12.10 -5.38 16.67
C GLN A 564 12.71 -4.10 16.06
N PRO A 565 14.05 -3.93 16.08
CA PRO A 565 14.70 -2.86 15.35
C PRO A 565 14.40 -2.91 13.82
N PRO A 566 14.24 -1.74 13.17
CA PRO A 566 14.35 -0.41 13.76
C PRO A 566 13.04 0.10 14.43
N LEU A 567 11.87 -0.45 14.09
CA LEU A 567 10.56 0.08 14.53
C LEU A 567 10.33 0.10 16.05
N SER A 568 10.97 -0.80 16.79
CA SER A 568 10.94 -0.82 18.27
C SER A 568 11.32 0.51 18.93
N ARG A 569 12.06 1.38 18.22
CA ARG A 569 12.51 2.68 18.72
C ARG A 569 11.46 3.79 18.57
N SER A 570 10.32 3.52 17.92
CA SER A 570 9.24 4.50 17.74
C SER A 570 7.99 4.14 18.55
N PRO A 571 7.76 4.80 19.71
CA PRO A 571 6.56 4.59 20.52
C PRO A 571 5.27 4.98 19.80
N SER A 572 5.33 5.97 18.91
CA SER A 572 4.18 6.38 18.09
C SER A 572 3.71 5.23 17.20
N VAL A 573 4.63 4.55 16.50
CA VAL A 573 4.31 3.35 15.71
C VAL A 573 3.67 2.26 16.57
N GLN A 574 4.21 1.98 17.76
CA GLN A 574 3.63 0.95 18.65
C GLN A 574 2.19 1.28 19.07
N THR A 575 1.91 2.55 19.34
CA THR A 575 0.58 3.02 19.72
C THR A 575 -0.40 2.87 18.56
N TYR A 576 -0.08 3.38 17.38
CA TYR A 576 -1.00 3.34 16.24
C TYR A 576 -1.24 1.93 15.71
N LEU A 577 -0.28 1.01 15.85
CA LEU A 577 -0.48 -0.39 15.50
C LEU A 577 -1.52 -1.13 16.35
N GLN A 578 -1.98 -0.54 17.46
CA GLN A 578 -3.11 -1.07 18.26
C GLN A 578 -4.47 -0.75 17.62
N GLU A 579 -4.52 0.21 16.69
CA GLU A 579 -5.75 0.63 16.04
C GLU A 579 -6.12 -0.28 14.87
N ILE A 580 -7.41 -0.64 14.75
CA ILE A 580 -7.89 -1.53 13.68
C ILE A 580 -7.58 -0.96 12.28
N PRO A 581 -7.80 0.33 11.97
CA PRO A 581 -7.49 0.87 10.64
C PRO A 581 -6.02 0.69 10.25
N ALA A 582 -5.09 0.85 11.19
CA ALA A 582 -3.66 0.57 11.00
C ALA A 582 -3.42 -0.88 10.56
N MET A 583 -3.97 -1.84 11.31
CA MET A 583 -3.81 -3.26 11.00
C MET A 583 -4.45 -3.62 9.65
N LEU A 584 -5.62 -3.07 9.35
CA LEU A 584 -6.28 -3.25 8.04
C LEU A 584 -5.41 -2.73 6.88
N ALA A 585 -4.77 -1.58 7.04
CA ALA A 585 -3.89 -1.02 6.02
C ALA A 585 -2.65 -1.90 5.80
N LEU A 586 -2.02 -2.38 6.87
CA LEU A 586 -0.85 -3.26 6.76
C LEU A 586 -1.18 -4.63 6.20
N LEU A 587 -2.33 -5.21 6.55
CA LEU A 587 -2.79 -6.46 5.94
C LEU A 587 -3.10 -6.28 4.45
N ARG A 588 -3.58 -5.11 4.01
CA ARG A 588 -3.75 -4.78 2.58
C ARG A 588 -2.40 -4.75 1.86
N LEU A 589 -1.39 -4.09 2.43
CA LEU A 589 -0.04 -4.11 1.87
C LEU A 589 0.56 -5.52 1.80
N ALA A 590 0.24 -6.34 2.79
CA ALA A 590 0.62 -7.76 2.83
C ALA A 590 -0.27 -8.66 1.96
N SER A 591 -1.16 -8.10 1.11
CA SER A 591 -2.08 -8.87 0.27
C SER A 591 -1.87 -8.65 -1.23
N SER A 592 -2.35 -9.61 -2.01
CA SER A 592 -2.48 -9.51 -3.47
C SER A 592 -3.97 -9.65 -3.81
N GLU A 593 -4.44 -8.85 -4.77
CA GLU A 593 -5.80 -9.02 -5.29
C GLU A 593 -5.85 -10.27 -6.19
N LYS A 594 -6.77 -11.17 -5.89
CA LYS A 594 -6.95 -12.45 -6.59
C LYS A 594 -8.42 -12.72 -6.87
N GLY A 595 -8.67 -13.39 -8.00
CA GLY A 595 -10.02 -13.75 -8.45
C GLY A 595 -10.79 -12.59 -9.09
N PRO A 596 -12.00 -12.86 -9.60
CA PRO A 596 -12.84 -11.87 -10.30
C PRO A 596 -13.32 -10.74 -9.37
N ASP A 597 -13.36 -10.99 -8.06
CA ASP A 597 -13.88 -10.07 -7.04
C ASP A 597 -12.81 -9.22 -6.34
N GLY A 598 -11.54 -9.33 -6.74
CA GLY A 598 -10.45 -8.54 -6.14
C GLY A 598 -10.20 -8.86 -4.66
N LEU A 599 -10.41 -10.11 -4.22
CA LEU A 599 -10.21 -10.49 -2.83
C LEU A 599 -8.74 -10.33 -2.41
N LYS A 600 -8.55 -9.82 -1.19
CA LYS A 600 -7.25 -9.54 -0.59
C LYS A 600 -6.63 -10.82 -0.03
N PHE A 601 -5.94 -11.57 -0.89
CA PHE A 601 -5.26 -12.80 -0.53
C PHE A 601 -3.90 -12.52 0.11
N LEU A 602 -3.69 -13.02 1.33
CA LEU A 602 -2.48 -12.74 2.11
C LEU A 602 -1.23 -13.36 1.45
N THR A 603 -0.23 -12.51 1.32
CA THR A 603 1.11 -12.77 0.76
C THR A 603 2.13 -11.97 1.57
N PRO A 604 2.48 -12.43 2.79
CA PRO A 604 3.21 -11.63 3.80
C PRO A 604 4.51 -11.01 3.30
N TRP A 605 5.18 -11.70 2.38
CA TRP A 605 6.41 -11.30 1.69
C TRP A 605 6.31 -10.06 0.81
N ARG A 606 5.12 -9.47 0.68
CA ARG A 606 4.94 -8.14 0.06
C ARG A 606 5.22 -6.99 1.03
N LEU A 607 5.05 -7.23 2.33
CA LEU A 607 5.28 -6.27 3.39
C LEU A 607 6.52 -6.63 4.21
N ILE A 608 6.50 -7.81 4.84
CA ILE A 608 7.60 -8.33 5.66
C ILE A 608 8.61 -8.93 4.70
N GLY A 609 9.72 -8.20 4.51
CA GLY A 609 10.65 -8.28 3.38
C GLY A 609 11.20 -9.66 3.02
N LYS A 610 12.02 -9.70 1.98
CA LYS A 610 12.66 -10.91 1.46
C LYS A 610 14.09 -11.07 1.99
N PRO A 611 14.70 -12.25 1.84
CA PRO A 611 16.05 -12.50 2.32
C PRO A 611 17.03 -11.53 1.67
N GLY A 612 17.84 -10.86 2.51
CA GLY A 612 18.81 -9.87 2.06
C GLY A 612 18.26 -8.45 1.86
N GLU A 613 16.96 -8.21 2.05
CA GLU A 613 16.42 -6.85 2.09
C GLU A 613 16.80 -6.15 3.40
N GLU A 614 17.06 -4.85 3.30
CA GLU A 614 17.32 -3.99 4.46
C GLU A 614 16.04 -3.82 5.29
N ARG A 615 16.10 -4.17 6.58
CA ARG A 615 14.94 -4.05 7.50
C ARG A 615 14.38 -2.64 7.56
N LEU A 616 15.22 -1.63 7.36
CA LEU A 616 14.81 -0.23 7.31
C LEU A 616 13.77 0.04 6.23
N VAL A 617 13.83 -0.65 5.09
CA VAL A 617 12.88 -0.48 3.99
C VAL A 617 11.47 -0.89 4.42
N THR A 618 11.34 -2.08 5.00
CA THR A 618 10.05 -2.54 5.57
C THR A 618 9.55 -1.59 6.66
N ALA A 619 10.43 -1.08 7.51
CA ALA A 619 10.07 -0.12 8.54
C ALA A 619 9.53 1.20 7.98
N LEU A 620 10.16 1.75 6.93
CA LEU A 620 9.71 2.95 6.26
C LEU A 620 8.36 2.75 5.56
N PHE A 621 8.12 1.58 4.97
CA PHE A 621 6.80 1.25 4.39
C PHE A 621 5.70 1.22 5.45
N ILE A 622 5.96 0.61 6.60
CA ILE A 622 4.99 0.60 7.71
C ILE A 622 4.72 2.03 8.19
N ILE A 623 5.77 2.84 8.38
CA ILE A 623 5.62 4.24 8.79
C ILE A 623 4.81 5.04 7.75
N ASP A 624 5.15 4.94 6.46
CA ASP A 624 4.42 5.64 5.39
C ASP A 624 2.94 5.26 5.39
N GLU A 625 2.62 3.96 5.52
CA GLU A 625 1.23 3.50 5.57
C GLU A 625 0.48 4.01 6.79
N LEU A 626 1.11 4.01 7.97
CA LEU A 626 0.50 4.56 9.18
C LEU A 626 0.32 6.08 9.08
N ARG A 627 1.24 6.79 8.43
CA ARG A 627 1.14 8.24 8.27
C ARG A 627 -0.02 8.68 7.38
N LYS A 628 -0.48 7.83 6.45
CA LYS A 628 -1.69 8.09 5.65
C LYS A 628 -2.92 8.31 6.52
N GLU A 629 -3.04 7.55 7.61
CA GLU A 629 -4.20 7.60 8.51
C GLU A 629 -3.96 8.52 9.73
N TYR A 630 -2.74 8.53 10.28
CA TYR A 630 -2.44 9.16 11.58
C TYR A 630 -1.52 10.38 11.50
N GLY A 631 -1.11 10.78 10.29
CA GLY A 631 -0.32 11.98 10.04
C GLY A 631 1.19 11.85 10.27
N LEU A 632 1.92 12.92 9.95
CA LEU A 632 3.39 12.98 9.84
C LEU A 632 4.19 12.69 11.12
N GLU A 633 3.56 12.75 12.29
CA GLU A 633 4.23 12.53 13.57
C GLU A 633 4.63 11.06 13.77
N VAL A 634 3.91 10.12 13.12
CA VAL A 634 4.22 8.69 13.25
C VAL A 634 5.63 8.39 12.76
N GLY A 635 6.45 7.72 13.59
CA GLY A 635 7.80 7.32 13.20
C GLY A 635 8.80 8.46 13.03
N ARG A 636 8.48 9.70 13.46
CA ARG A 636 9.38 10.85 13.38
C ARG A 636 10.71 10.60 14.10
N GLU A 637 10.69 9.87 15.20
CA GLU A 637 11.87 9.57 16.03
C GLU A 637 12.90 8.79 15.24
N LEU A 638 12.43 7.90 14.35
CA LEU A 638 13.30 7.14 13.47
C LEU A 638 13.89 8.00 12.36
N LEU A 639 13.13 8.94 11.81
CA LEU A 639 13.60 9.79 10.70
C LEU A 639 14.64 10.84 11.11
N GLN A 640 14.70 11.24 12.38
CA GLN A 640 15.67 12.24 12.87
C GLN A 640 17.10 11.69 12.98
N ASP A 641 17.26 10.41 13.35
CA ASP A 641 18.56 9.74 13.45
C ASP A 641 19.30 9.69 12.09
N PHE A 642 18.58 9.76 10.97
CA PHE A 642 19.16 9.71 9.63
C PHE A 642 19.82 11.02 9.19
N LYS A 643 19.51 12.16 9.82
CA LYS A 643 20.23 13.42 9.53
C LYS A 643 21.68 13.44 10.06
N VAL A 644 22.07 12.43 10.84
CA VAL A 644 23.42 12.36 11.47
C VAL A 644 24.38 11.46 10.70
N LEU A 645 23.89 10.60 9.80
CA LEU A 645 24.72 9.68 9.00
C LEU A 645 25.19 10.27 7.66
N ASP A 646 24.73 11.47 7.31
CA ASP A 646 25.19 12.28 6.15
C ASP A 646 26.38 13.21 6.51
N LYS A 647 27.15 12.89 7.55
CA LYS A 647 28.36 13.64 7.94
C LYS A 647 29.64 12.82 7.84
#